data_AF-A0A4Q4U0S8-F1
#
_entry.id   AF-A0A4Q4U0S8-F1
#
_cell.length_a   1.000
_cell.length_b   1.000
_cell.length_c   1.000
_cell.angle_alpha   90.00
_cell.angle_beta   90.00
_cell.angle_gamma   90.00
#
_symmetry.space_group_name_H-M   'P 1'
#
loop_
_entity.id
_entity.type
_entity.pdbx_description
1 polymer ?
#
loop_
_entity_poly.entity_id
_entity_poly.type
_entity_poly.pdbx_seq_one_letter_code
_entity_poly.pdbx_strand_id
1 'polypeptide(L)'
;MWRRTYLFLVIVRLWLALSPSYLHPDENFQGPEAIAGQIFSYPVRLTWEFTSENPIRSVFPLWPVYGLPMLLLRWLWVGNGNDGEVPPIAVFYTLRVLMFVLSFVLEDWAIQELVQSFQHRRVAVLLVASSYVTWTFQTHTFSNSVETLVVAWSLVLIGRILDPRQSASVTTSTMLGIVAVFGVFNRITFPAFLLIPGLRLVPHFIKKPSLLISMAASALLTVLIAIALDTSFYASHSITWSDLIHHPVITPWNNIRYNISPSNLAAHGLHPWYQHLLVNIPLLIGPAAILLFTHCQCSLGLCSAISGIVVLSIFQHQEARFLQPTVPLLLSSIQLPKDRKRMKIWLGAWIAFNGVLGLLMGIYHQGGVVPTQVFMSNQPDATRAVWWKTYMPPIWLLDGKSSVLRTEDVPGMQGPALLEHLGRIATCDIPADRRSLEYLKEPNGTYLIAPRSAVWLDPYLENKGLDGLRFREVWSYGRHLNMDDLDWGVDGVWDTLKRVIGRRGIVAWRVTRSCDRPLARQDHGDPTATSTADVAYLSRAMVLSITELMVAAVVTAGPVKIPSLARRAVTELDEAAVEEAHRRDDTATKAFSGTQIKTFDGRCLFVDKLSGDFRANLTPIQVAECDSTDGQGWDVIVRGRHNDVEDSMLVVNTLTGACFNFDPRRAADSQVFLFSCGGRADGGGDVTDSQLFPYTGGAGPGSFTPRNDLASCFTVTDKVVGIEPCASGNLDQLFLFSGVPEIIDPGNGQEPNEPSPSPPQPSSVVSITSSSELTSETPSVTTVSSLTGTATTGTAVTEIPNPTDPAPVSGAGEVLQPTAAAEAHERDDTATRAFTSVSIRASDGRCLFVDPTAGDFRQNLIPISLVECSGTANEKFDIVTSGRHNDAADSALVVSSLC
;
A
#
# COMPACT_ATOMS: atom_id res chain seq x y z
N MET A 1 44.93 14.46 17.33
CA MET A 1 44.31 14.62 15.99
C MET A 1 43.10 13.70 15.82
N TRP A 2 43.25 12.36 15.74
CA TRP A 2 42.16 11.42 15.38
C TRP A 2 40.75 11.72 15.93
N ARG A 3 40.59 12.03 17.24
CA ARG A 3 39.28 12.40 17.82
C ARG A 3 38.60 13.61 17.15
N ARG A 4 39.37 14.63 16.74
CA ARG A 4 38.83 15.80 16.02
C ARG A 4 38.39 15.42 14.61
N THR A 5 39.14 14.53 13.94
CA THR A 5 38.75 13.97 12.63
C THR A 5 37.45 13.17 12.75
N TYR A 6 37.33 12.30 13.76
CA TYR A 6 36.12 11.54 14.03
C TYR A 6 34.90 12.45 14.31
N LEU A 7 35.04 13.46 15.17
CA LEU A 7 33.95 14.41 15.45
C LEU A 7 33.53 15.21 14.20
N PHE A 8 34.47 15.61 13.35
CA PHE A 8 34.16 16.22 12.05
C PHE A 8 33.40 15.25 11.13
N LEU A 9 33.82 13.99 11.07
CA LEU A 9 33.15 12.94 10.28
C LEU A 9 31.72 12.67 10.77
N VAL A 10 31.47 12.73 12.09
CA VAL A 10 30.12 12.62 12.67
C VAL A 10 29.24 13.81 12.28
N ILE A 11 29.80 15.03 12.20
CA ILE A 11 29.08 16.22 11.69
C ILE A 11 28.75 16.08 10.20
N VAL A 12 29.68 15.54 9.39
CA VAL A 12 29.42 15.21 7.97
C VAL A 12 28.33 14.14 7.83
N ARG A 13 28.36 13.09 8.65
CA ARG A 13 27.33 12.05 8.71
C ARG A 13 25.95 12.64 9.03
N LEU A 14 25.86 13.54 10.03
CA LEU A 14 24.60 14.20 10.39
C LEU A 14 24.09 15.12 9.27
N TRP A 15 24.97 15.87 8.62
CA TRP A 15 24.59 16.78 7.52
C TRP A 15 24.06 16.03 6.29
N LEU A 16 24.62 14.86 5.98
CA LEU A 16 24.14 14.00 4.89
C LEU A 16 22.87 13.23 5.29
N ALA A 17 22.75 12.77 6.54
CA ALA A 17 21.51 12.17 7.05
C ALA A 17 20.29 13.11 6.96
N LEU A 18 20.51 14.41 7.23
CA LEU A 18 19.52 15.48 7.12
C LEU A 18 19.41 16.08 5.71
N SER A 19 20.15 15.57 4.72
CA SER A 19 20.01 16.01 3.33
C SER A 19 18.86 15.27 2.62
N PRO A 20 18.14 15.92 1.70
CA PRO A 20 16.90 15.38 1.10
C PRO A 20 17.13 14.33 -0.01
N SER A 21 18.30 13.69 -0.05
CA SER A 21 18.59 12.56 -0.94
C SER A 21 17.55 11.45 -0.78
N TYR A 22 17.20 10.79 -1.89
CA TYR A 22 16.18 9.73 -1.92
C TYR A 22 16.78 8.49 -2.60
N LEU A 23 17.41 7.62 -1.80
CA LEU A 23 18.36 6.65 -2.34
C LEU A 23 17.72 5.46 -3.07
N HIS A 24 16.51 5.07 -2.68
CA HIS A 24 15.70 4.01 -3.28
C HIS A 24 14.29 4.05 -2.66
N PRO A 25 13.18 3.79 -3.39
CA PRO A 25 11.83 4.00 -2.85
C PRO A 25 11.51 3.19 -1.57
N ASP A 26 12.01 1.95 -1.49
CA ASP A 26 11.97 1.06 -0.31
C ASP A 26 12.40 1.71 1.02
N GLU A 27 13.15 2.81 0.99
CA GLU A 27 13.47 3.63 2.18
C GLU A 27 12.20 4.00 2.98
N ASN A 28 11.07 4.20 2.28
CA ASN A 28 9.78 4.53 2.87
C ASN A 28 8.83 3.33 2.83
N PHE A 29 8.71 2.66 1.67
CA PHE A 29 7.69 1.63 1.45
C PHE A 29 7.91 0.34 2.25
N GLN A 30 9.15 -0.02 2.62
CA GLN A 30 9.44 -1.24 3.39
C GLN A 30 9.44 -1.02 4.92
N GLY A 31 9.03 0.15 5.41
CA GLY A 31 9.07 0.43 6.84
C GLY A 31 8.27 1.66 7.28
N PRO A 32 8.81 2.89 7.11
CA PRO A 32 8.16 4.11 7.59
C PRO A 32 6.69 4.26 7.17
N GLU A 33 6.36 4.08 5.90
CA GLU A 33 5.01 4.32 5.39
C GLU A 33 3.99 3.30 5.92
N ALA A 34 4.40 2.02 6.02
CA ALA A 34 3.54 0.94 6.52
C ALA A 34 3.20 1.07 8.02
N ILE A 35 4.06 1.73 8.81
CA ILE A 35 3.83 1.98 10.25
C ILE A 35 3.25 3.37 10.53
N ALA A 36 3.52 4.38 9.70
CA ALA A 36 3.00 5.73 9.90
C ALA A 36 1.46 5.75 9.96
N GLY A 37 0.78 5.08 9.03
CA GLY A 37 -0.68 4.94 9.00
C GLY A 37 -1.30 4.07 10.10
N GLN A 38 -0.49 3.50 11.00
CA GLN A 38 -0.96 2.83 12.23
C GLN A 38 -0.89 3.75 13.47
N ILE A 39 -0.22 4.91 13.36
CA ILE A 39 0.11 5.80 14.48
C ILE A 39 -0.41 7.22 14.28
N PHE A 40 -0.59 7.64 13.03
CA PHE A 40 -1.12 8.93 12.61
C PHE A 40 -2.22 8.70 11.57
N SER A 41 -3.14 9.66 11.39
CA SER A 41 -4.29 9.54 10.49
C SER A 41 -3.94 9.77 9.01
N TYR A 42 -2.66 9.61 8.64
CA TYR A 42 -2.20 9.84 7.28
C TYR A 42 -2.75 8.78 6.32
N PRO A 43 -3.15 9.16 5.09
CA PRO A 43 -3.26 8.21 4.00
C PRO A 43 -1.86 7.66 3.65
N VAL A 44 -1.77 6.34 3.49
CA VAL A 44 -0.51 5.61 3.21
C VAL A 44 -0.76 4.56 2.13
N ARG A 45 0.26 4.27 1.31
CA ARG A 45 0.20 3.16 0.34
C ARG A 45 1.01 1.98 0.84
N LEU A 46 0.29 0.91 1.22
CA LEU A 46 0.89 -0.42 1.37
C LEU A 46 1.23 -0.99 -0.01
N THR A 47 2.42 -1.57 -0.16
CA THR A 47 2.83 -2.28 -1.37
C THR A 47 2.30 -3.72 -1.39
N TRP A 48 2.40 -4.40 -2.54
CA TRP A 48 2.08 -5.83 -2.70
C TRP A 48 2.76 -6.73 -1.66
N GLU A 49 3.90 -6.31 -1.11
CA GLU A 49 4.63 -7.02 -0.04
C GLU A 49 3.83 -7.14 1.27
N PHE A 50 2.85 -6.25 1.47
CA PHE A 50 1.93 -6.16 2.62
C PHE A 50 0.45 -6.41 2.25
N THR A 51 0.09 -6.45 0.96
CA THR A 51 -1.31 -6.62 0.51
C THR A 51 -1.58 -7.92 -0.27
N SER A 52 -0.55 -8.69 -0.64
CA SER A 52 -0.75 -10.02 -1.23
C SER A 52 -1.27 -11.04 -0.21
N GLU A 53 -1.91 -12.11 -0.71
CA GLU A 53 -2.43 -13.23 0.10
C GLU A 53 -1.39 -13.89 1.02
N ASN A 54 -0.11 -13.80 0.66
CA ASN A 54 1.01 -14.37 1.40
C ASN A 54 2.04 -13.26 1.72
N PRO A 55 1.76 -12.33 2.65
CA PRO A 55 2.61 -11.16 2.91
C PRO A 55 4.06 -11.55 3.24
N ILE A 56 5.01 -10.78 2.71
CA ILE A 56 6.45 -11.09 2.77
C ILE A 56 7.25 -10.16 3.70
N ARG A 57 6.60 -9.17 4.33
CA ARG A 57 7.22 -8.23 5.27
C ARG A 57 6.70 -8.46 6.67
N SER A 58 7.60 -8.52 7.64
CA SER A 58 7.22 -8.56 9.05
C SER A 58 6.99 -7.15 9.57
N VAL A 59 5.99 -6.95 10.43
CA VAL A 59 5.84 -5.72 11.23
C VAL A 59 6.53 -5.80 12.58
N PHE A 60 6.82 -7.02 13.08
CA PHE A 60 7.60 -7.23 14.31
C PHE A 60 8.92 -6.42 14.39
N PRO A 61 9.77 -6.31 13.35
CA PRO A 61 10.97 -5.47 13.39
C PRO A 61 10.68 -3.98 13.16
N LEU A 62 9.56 -3.65 12.49
CA LEU A 62 9.20 -2.27 12.16
C LEU A 62 8.62 -1.54 13.37
N TRP A 63 7.93 -2.22 14.27
CA TRP A 63 7.39 -1.64 15.50
C TRP A 63 8.49 -1.08 16.44
N PRO A 64 9.57 -1.81 16.79
CA PRO A 64 10.66 -1.25 17.60
C PRO A 64 11.49 -0.18 16.90
N VAL A 65 11.68 -0.27 15.58
CA VAL A 65 12.58 0.63 14.82
C VAL A 65 11.88 1.92 14.38
N TYR A 66 10.61 1.85 13.98
CA TYR A 66 9.85 3.01 13.48
C TYR A 66 8.67 3.35 14.39
N GLY A 67 7.92 2.35 14.85
CA GLY A 67 6.70 2.57 15.64
C GLY A 67 6.93 3.22 17.00
N LEU A 68 7.85 2.70 17.81
CA LEU A 68 8.15 3.29 19.13
C LEU A 68 8.71 4.74 19.02
N PRO A 69 9.63 5.07 18.10
CA PRO A 69 10.03 6.47 17.84
C PRO A 69 8.90 7.37 17.33
N MET A 70 7.99 6.88 16.48
CA MET A 70 6.81 7.63 16.03
C MET A 70 5.82 7.91 17.17
N LEU A 71 5.55 6.92 18.04
CA LEU A 71 4.72 7.09 19.24
C LEU A 71 5.35 8.10 20.21
N LEU A 72 6.67 8.04 20.42
CA LEU A 72 7.40 9.01 21.22
C LEU A 72 7.30 10.43 20.63
N LEU A 73 7.42 10.57 19.30
CA LEU A 73 7.24 11.85 18.61
C LEU A 73 5.82 12.38 18.77
N ARG A 74 4.78 11.55 18.59
CA ARG A 74 3.37 11.92 18.81
C ARG A 74 3.14 12.40 20.25
N TRP A 75 3.69 11.68 21.23
CA TRP A 75 3.60 12.05 22.64
C TRP A 75 4.31 13.37 22.97
N LEU A 76 5.51 13.60 22.42
CA LEU A 76 6.23 14.87 22.57
C LEU A 76 5.53 16.05 21.87
N TRP A 77 4.89 15.81 20.73
CA TRP A 77 4.16 16.83 19.96
C TRP A 77 2.97 17.37 20.73
N VAL A 78 2.10 16.47 21.21
CA VAL A 78 0.95 16.79 22.07
C VAL A 78 1.42 17.34 23.42
N GLY A 79 2.45 16.76 24.03
CA GLY A 79 3.03 17.21 25.29
C GLY A 79 3.62 18.63 25.26
N ASN A 80 3.95 19.14 24.07
CA ASN A 80 4.39 20.52 23.87
C ASN A 80 3.23 21.51 23.60
N GLY A 81 1.96 21.06 23.64
CA GLY A 81 0.79 21.91 23.40
C GLY A 81 0.49 22.16 21.92
N ASN A 82 0.76 21.18 21.05
CA ASN A 82 0.29 21.18 19.67
C ASN A 82 -0.90 20.22 19.57
N ASP A 83 -2.10 20.75 19.36
CA ASP A 83 -3.34 19.97 19.35
C ASP A 83 -3.64 19.29 17.99
N GLY A 84 -2.92 19.67 16.93
CA GLY A 84 -3.02 19.05 15.60
C GLY A 84 -2.11 17.83 15.42
N GLU A 85 -2.33 17.07 14.33
CA GLU A 85 -1.45 15.95 13.97
C GLU A 85 0.01 16.40 13.77
N VAL A 86 0.95 15.45 13.86
CA VAL A 86 2.35 15.70 13.52
C VAL A 86 2.46 15.87 12.00
N PRO A 87 3.17 16.87 11.45
CA PRO A 87 3.41 16.93 10.02
C PRO A 87 4.30 15.75 9.56
N PRO A 88 3.97 15.01 8.50
CA PRO A 88 4.78 13.89 8.00
C PRO A 88 6.26 14.21 7.76
N ILE A 89 6.57 15.44 7.34
CA ILE A 89 7.95 15.90 7.15
C ILE A 89 8.76 15.96 8.47
N ALA A 90 8.10 16.23 9.60
CA ALA A 90 8.72 16.16 10.91
C ALA A 90 8.99 14.70 11.33
N VAL A 91 8.09 13.78 10.99
CA VAL A 91 8.32 12.33 11.17
C VAL A 91 9.51 11.87 10.32
N PHE A 92 9.55 12.22 9.03
CA PHE A 92 10.64 11.87 8.12
C PHE A 92 12.01 12.28 8.66
N TYR A 93 12.19 13.55 9.06
CA TYR A 93 13.46 14.00 9.63
C TYR A 93 13.74 13.38 11.01
N THR A 94 12.72 13.08 11.83
CA THR A 94 12.90 12.35 13.09
C THR A 94 13.47 10.95 12.85
N LEU A 95 13.01 10.23 11.82
CA LEU A 95 13.56 8.93 11.46
C LEU A 95 14.98 9.02 10.88
N ARG A 96 15.31 10.06 10.11
CA ARG A 96 16.70 10.32 9.66
C ARG A 96 17.64 10.62 10.84
N VAL A 97 17.19 11.41 11.83
CA VAL A 97 17.93 11.64 13.08
C VAL A 97 18.09 10.34 13.87
N LEU A 98 17.05 9.52 13.98
CA LEU A 98 17.11 8.21 14.61
C LEU A 98 18.15 7.31 13.93
N MET A 99 18.11 7.14 12.62
CA MET A 99 19.07 6.28 11.90
C MET A 99 20.51 6.80 12.00
N PHE A 100 20.72 8.12 12.02
CA PHE A 100 22.00 8.73 12.39
C PHE A 100 22.45 8.34 13.81
N VAL A 101 21.56 8.43 14.80
CA VAL A 101 21.86 8.05 16.19
C VAL A 101 22.14 6.55 16.30
N LEU A 102 21.38 5.69 15.61
CA LEU A 102 21.59 4.25 15.61
C LEU A 102 22.93 3.86 14.94
N SER A 103 23.33 4.51 13.84
CA SER A 103 24.70 4.38 13.31
C SER A 103 25.74 4.82 14.35
N PHE A 104 25.64 6.02 14.89
CA PHE A 104 26.64 6.54 15.84
C PHE A 104 26.74 5.77 17.16
N VAL A 105 25.64 5.23 17.68
CA VAL A 105 25.59 4.54 18.98
C VAL A 105 25.77 3.03 18.84
N LEU A 106 25.24 2.39 17.79
CA LEU A 106 25.26 0.93 17.65
C LEU A 106 26.32 0.43 16.65
N GLU A 107 26.52 1.09 15.50
CA GLU A 107 27.53 0.69 14.50
C GLU A 107 28.95 0.99 15.00
N ASP A 108 29.24 2.25 15.34
CA ASP A 108 30.57 2.67 15.80
C ASP A 108 30.95 2.06 17.16
N TRP A 109 29.99 1.65 18.00
CA TRP A 109 30.26 0.88 19.21
C TRP A 109 30.52 -0.61 18.90
N ALA A 110 29.71 -1.25 18.05
CA ALA A 110 29.98 -2.64 17.65
C ALA A 110 31.38 -2.81 17.04
N ILE A 111 31.86 -1.84 16.24
CA ILE A 111 33.24 -1.83 15.72
C ILE A 111 34.29 -1.69 16.83
N GLN A 112 33.99 -0.95 17.90
CA GLN A 112 34.88 -0.89 19.07
C GLN A 112 34.89 -2.20 19.87
N GLU A 113 33.76 -2.90 20.00
CA GLU A 113 33.71 -4.22 20.65
C GLU A 113 34.44 -5.29 19.82
N LEU A 114 34.17 -5.36 18.51
CA LEU A 114 34.75 -6.34 17.59
C LEU A 114 36.27 -6.18 17.41
N VAL A 115 36.78 -4.94 17.42
CA VAL A 115 38.22 -4.67 17.21
C VAL A 115 38.95 -4.57 18.55
N GLN A 116 39.52 -5.69 18.99
CA GLN A 116 40.29 -5.77 20.25
C GLN A 116 41.57 -4.91 20.25
N SER A 117 42.29 -4.81 19.12
CA SER A 117 43.55 -4.04 19.05
C SER A 117 43.29 -2.53 19.06
N PHE A 118 43.72 -1.85 20.12
CA PHE A 118 43.50 -0.40 20.31
C PHE A 118 44.11 0.49 19.21
N GLN A 119 45.20 0.07 18.57
CA GLN A 119 45.76 0.78 17.41
C GLN A 119 44.89 0.58 16.17
N HIS A 120 44.47 -0.67 15.92
CA HIS A 120 43.62 -1.03 14.78
C HIS A 120 42.22 -0.40 14.88
N ARG A 121 41.62 -0.42 16.08
CA ARG A 121 40.31 0.18 16.40
C ARG A 121 40.21 1.64 15.96
N ARG A 122 41.26 2.42 16.19
CA ARG A 122 41.33 3.85 15.77
C ARG A 122 41.34 4.03 14.25
N VAL A 123 41.86 3.06 13.51
CA VAL A 123 41.85 3.06 12.04
C VAL A 123 40.50 2.58 11.52
N ALA A 124 40.03 1.42 12.00
CA ALA A 124 38.73 0.85 11.67
C ALA A 124 37.57 1.85 11.83
N VAL A 125 37.45 2.47 13.02
CA VAL A 125 36.39 3.48 13.28
C VAL A 125 36.52 4.71 12.38
N LEU A 126 37.74 5.16 12.05
CA LEU A 126 37.91 6.27 11.09
C LEU A 126 37.59 5.88 9.65
N LEU A 127 37.81 4.63 9.24
CA LEU A 127 37.44 4.14 7.92
C LEU A 127 35.93 3.99 7.78
N VAL A 128 35.26 3.38 8.76
CA VAL A 128 33.79 3.27 8.80
C VAL A 128 33.16 4.67 8.85
N ALA A 129 33.58 5.54 9.77
CA ALA A 129 33.07 6.91 9.85
C ALA A 129 33.45 7.81 8.65
N SER A 130 34.30 7.37 7.71
CA SER A 130 34.57 8.07 6.44
C SER A 130 34.13 7.32 5.19
N SER A 131 33.32 6.27 5.34
CA SER A 131 32.63 5.61 4.23
C SER A 131 31.40 6.41 3.83
N TYR A 132 31.23 6.64 2.51
CA TYR A 132 30.03 7.29 1.99
C TYR A 132 28.77 6.47 2.27
N VAL A 133 28.86 5.13 2.32
CA VAL A 133 27.74 4.23 2.65
C VAL A 133 27.27 4.49 4.09
N THR A 134 28.22 4.63 5.02
CA THR A 134 27.97 4.98 6.43
C THR A 134 27.52 6.45 6.62
N TRP A 135 27.69 7.32 5.62
CA TRP A 135 27.11 8.68 5.61
C TRP A 135 25.71 8.77 5.00
N THR A 136 25.35 7.82 4.13
CA THR A 136 24.16 7.89 3.26
C THR A 136 23.24 6.70 3.53
N PHE A 137 23.42 5.56 2.87
CA PHE A 137 22.60 4.35 3.07
C PHE A 137 22.33 4.03 4.55
N GLN A 138 23.37 4.01 5.39
CA GLN A 138 23.25 3.64 6.81
C GLN A 138 22.49 4.65 7.69
N THR A 139 22.32 5.89 7.23
CA THR A 139 21.54 6.95 7.91
C THR A 139 20.15 7.14 7.30
N HIS A 140 19.81 6.38 6.27
CA HIS A 140 18.47 6.28 5.69
C HIS A 140 17.74 5.05 6.27
N THR A 141 16.40 5.06 6.22
CA THR A 141 15.49 4.07 6.84
C THR A 141 15.38 2.74 6.07
N PHE A 142 16.50 2.22 5.58
CA PHE A 142 16.52 0.91 4.94
C PHE A 142 16.48 -0.24 5.95
N SER A 143 15.75 -1.30 5.60
CA SER A 143 15.86 -2.61 6.26
C SER A 143 17.29 -3.19 6.20
N ASN A 144 18.10 -2.80 5.20
CA ASN A 144 19.55 -3.10 5.12
C ASN A 144 20.39 -2.33 6.17
N SER A 145 19.99 -1.12 6.53
CA SER A 145 20.63 -0.34 7.60
C SER A 145 20.36 -0.97 8.97
N VAL A 146 19.13 -1.44 9.20
CA VAL A 146 18.77 -2.24 10.38
C VAL A 146 19.55 -3.55 10.40
N GLU A 147 19.53 -4.31 9.30
CA GLU A 147 20.28 -5.57 9.14
C GLU A 147 21.77 -5.40 9.48
N THR A 148 22.41 -4.31 9.02
CA THR A 148 23.80 -3.99 9.31
C THR A 148 24.09 -3.89 10.81
N LEU A 149 23.20 -3.25 11.58
CA LEU A 149 23.31 -3.12 13.03
C LEU A 149 23.09 -4.47 13.73
N VAL A 150 22.07 -5.22 13.31
CA VAL A 150 21.73 -6.54 13.87
C VAL A 150 22.89 -7.52 13.63
N VAL A 151 23.45 -7.59 12.42
CA VAL A 151 24.64 -8.40 12.11
C VAL A 151 25.81 -7.99 12.99
N ALA A 152 26.12 -6.70 13.09
CA ALA A 152 27.24 -6.23 13.89
C ALA A 152 27.11 -6.64 15.37
N TRP A 153 25.93 -6.50 15.97
CA TRP A 153 25.69 -6.91 17.36
C TRP A 153 25.58 -8.42 17.57
N SER A 154 25.04 -9.18 16.61
CA SER A 154 25.16 -10.65 16.62
C SER A 154 26.61 -11.10 16.64
N LEU A 155 27.51 -10.46 15.87
CA LEU A 155 28.93 -10.77 15.89
C LEU A 155 29.61 -10.37 17.21
N VAL A 156 29.18 -9.30 17.87
CA VAL A 156 29.64 -8.95 19.24
C VAL A 156 29.24 -10.03 20.24
N LEU A 157 27.99 -10.50 20.19
CA LEU A 157 27.48 -11.57 21.06
C LEU A 157 28.19 -12.90 20.81
N ILE A 158 28.37 -13.29 19.54
CA ILE A 158 29.19 -14.44 19.13
C ILE A 158 30.62 -14.29 19.65
N GLY A 159 31.25 -13.12 19.48
CA GLY A 159 32.59 -12.83 19.98
C GLY A 159 32.73 -13.01 21.49
N ARG A 160 31.71 -12.61 22.28
CA ARG A 160 31.67 -12.80 23.75
C ARG A 160 31.43 -14.24 24.17
N ILE A 161 30.71 -15.05 23.38
CA ILE A 161 30.55 -16.50 23.62
C ILE A 161 31.84 -17.27 23.30
N LEU A 162 32.62 -16.80 22.31
CA LEU A 162 33.87 -17.41 21.85
C LEU A 162 35.12 -16.95 22.63
N ASP A 163 35.06 -15.90 23.44
CA ASP A 163 36.21 -15.40 24.21
C ASP A 163 36.48 -16.29 25.44
N PRO A 164 37.59 -17.05 25.49
CA PRO A 164 37.90 -17.94 26.62
C PRO A 164 38.23 -17.19 27.91
N ARG A 165 38.39 -15.86 27.87
CA ARG A 165 38.57 -15.02 29.07
C ARG A 165 37.26 -14.63 29.74
N GLN A 166 36.14 -14.75 29.04
CA GLN A 166 34.81 -14.44 29.55
C GLN A 166 34.06 -15.75 29.83
N SER A 167 33.37 -15.81 30.96
CA SER A 167 32.46 -16.92 31.25
C SER A 167 31.23 -16.80 30.35
N ALA A 168 31.29 -17.39 29.16
CA ALA A 168 30.20 -17.42 28.17
C ALA A 168 28.85 -17.67 28.86
N SER A 169 28.01 -16.64 28.89
CA SER A 169 26.86 -16.56 29.79
C SER A 169 25.57 -17.01 29.12
N VAL A 170 24.65 -17.52 29.93
CA VAL A 170 23.29 -17.87 29.49
C VAL A 170 22.66 -16.65 28.82
N THR A 171 22.70 -15.48 29.47
CA THR A 171 22.16 -14.21 28.98
C THR A 171 22.71 -13.81 27.60
N THR A 172 24.00 -13.99 27.34
CA THR A 172 24.60 -13.70 26.02
C THR A 172 24.03 -14.61 24.93
N SER A 173 23.80 -15.89 25.27
CA SER A 173 23.14 -16.86 24.39
C SER A 173 21.66 -16.51 24.17
N THR A 174 20.95 -16.09 25.23
CA THR A 174 19.55 -15.62 25.16
C THR A 174 19.41 -14.42 24.24
N MET A 175 20.26 -13.40 24.42
CA MET A 175 20.26 -12.20 23.57
C MET A 175 20.60 -12.53 22.11
N LEU A 176 21.51 -13.49 21.86
CA LEU A 176 21.82 -13.93 20.50
C LEU A 176 20.61 -14.60 19.83
N GLY A 177 19.82 -15.37 20.57
CA GLY A 177 18.57 -15.97 20.08
C GLY A 177 17.56 -14.91 19.64
N ILE A 178 17.29 -13.93 20.51
CA ILE A 178 16.34 -12.82 20.22
C ILE A 178 16.81 -11.99 19.02
N VAL A 179 18.07 -11.55 19.01
CA VAL A 179 18.64 -10.71 17.95
C VAL A 179 18.72 -11.46 16.61
N ALA A 180 18.97 -12.77 16.62
CA ALA A 180 18.97 -13.57 15.39
C ALA A 180 17.57 -13.67 14.76
N VAL A 181 16.53 -13.88 15.57
CA VAL A 181 15.14 -13.91 15.07
C VAL A 181 14.72 -12.54 14.55
N PHE A 182 15.02 -11.45 15.28
CA PHE A 182 14.79 -10.09 14.83
C PHE A 182 15.45 -9.81 13.46
N GLY A 183 16.69 -10.30 13.25
CA GLY A 183 17.38 -10.21 11.97
C GLY A 183 16.65 -10.95 10.83
N VAL A 184 16.20 -12.18 11.07
CA VAL A 184 15.46 -13.00 10.09
C VAL A 184 14.14 -12.34 9.66
N PHE A 185 13.37 -11.83 10.62
CA PHE A 185 12.09 -11.16 10.33
C PHE A 185 12.29 -9.76 9.69
N ASN A 186 13.41 -9.08 9.97
CA ASN A 186 13.78 -7.84 9.26
C ASN A 186 14.16 -8.11 7.79
N ARG A 187 15.02 -9.10 7.51
CA ARG A 187 15.37 -9.52 6.14
C ARG A 187 15.82 -10.98 6.07
N ILE A 188 15.34 -11.71 5.06
CA ILE A 188 15.79 -13.08 4.76
C ILE A 188 17.28 -13.17 4.34
N THR A 189 17.92 -12.04 4.02
CA THR A 189 19.35 -11.95 3.73
C THR A 189 20.23 -12.07 4.99
N PHE A 190 19.68 -11.84 6.19
CA PHE A 190 20.43 -11.79 7.44
C PHE A 190 21.22 -13.09 7.79
N PRO A 191 20.67 -14.31 7.66
CA PRO A 191 21.39 -15.55 7.96
C PRO A 191 22.66 -15.76 7.12
N ALA A 192 22.73 -15.20 5.91
CA ALA A 192 23.91 -15.27 5.04
C ALA A 192 25.18 -14.76 5.75
N PHE A 193 25.05 -13.68 6.52
CA PHE A 193 26.14 -13.08 7.28
C PHE A 193 26.54 -13.90 8.52
N LEU A 194 25.63 -14.69 9.10
CA LEU A 194 25.88 -15.46 10.32
C LEU A 194 26.29 -16.92 10.08
N LEU A 195 26.16 -17.47 8.87
CA LEU A 195 26.49 -18.88 8.57
C LEU A 195 27.93 -19.27 9.00
N ILE A 196 28.98 -18.64 8.45
CA ILE A 196 30.37 -18.98 8.83
C ILE A 196 30.71 -18.61 10.29
N PRO A 197 30.32 -17.43 10.83
CA PRO A 197 30.49 -17.11 12.25
C PRO A 197 29.80 -18.10 13.21
N GLY A 198 28.56 -18.50 12.91
CA GLY A 198 27.71 -19.35 13.75
C GLY A 198 28.24 -20.78 13.88
N LEU A 199 28.83 -21.33 12.82
CA LEU A 199 29.50 -22.64 12.87
C LEU A 199 30.61 -22.71 13.94
N ARG A 200 31.21 -21.59 14.33
CA ARG A 200 32.23 -21.53 15.41
C ARG A 200 31.64 -21.71 16.82
N LEU A 201 30.33 -21.54 16.99
CA LEU A 201 29.63 -21.79 18.25
C LEU A 201 29.44 -23.30 18.52
N VAL A 202 29.40 -24.14 17.48
CA VAL A 202 29.07 -25.57 17.61
C VAL A 202 29.97 -26.30 18.63
N PRO A 203 31.31 -26.14 18.65
CA PRO A 203 32.16 -26.76 19.68
C PRO A 203 31.94 -26.22 21.10
N HIS A 204 31.35 -25.02 21.26
CA HIS A 204 31.00 -24.45 22.55
C HIS A 204 29.65 -24.98 23.05
N PHE A 205 28.66 -25.11 22.16
CA PHE A 205 27.36 -25.71 22.47
C PHE A 205 27.47 -27.20 22.80
N ILE A 206 28.32 -27.97 22.10
CA ILE A 206 28.61 -29.37 22.45
C ILE A 206 29.20 -29.49 23.87
N LYS A 207 30.03 -28.53 24.31
CA LYS A 207 30.62 -28.50 25.65
C LYS A 207 29.71 -27.92 26.73
N LYS A 208 28.72 -27.10 26.35
CA LYS A 208 27.79 -26.39 27.25
C LYS A 208 26.38 -26.34 26.63
N PRO A 209 25.62 -27.46 26.62
CA PRO A 209 24.32 -27.52 25.95
C PRO A 209 23.27 -26.57 26.55
N SER A 210 23.41 -26.15 27.82
CA SER A 210 22.55 -25.14 28.43
C SER A 210 22.56 -23.78 27.71
N LEU A 211 23.68 -23.41 27.07
CA LEU A 211 23.76 -22.20 26.25
C LEU A 211 22.93 -22.34 24.96
N LEU A 212 22.94 -23.52 24.34
CA LEU A 212 22.12 -23.82 23.16
C LEU A 212 20.64 -23.87 23.52
N ILE A 213 20.27 -24.53 24.62
CA ILE A 213 18.89 -24.61 25.10
C ILE A 213 18.32 -23.21 25.38
N SER A 214 19.08 -22.33 26.04
CA SER A 214 18.63 -20.96 26.31
C SER A 214 18.50 -20.11 25.03
N MET A 215 19.43 -20.25 24.08
CA MET A 215 19.33 -19.59 22.77
C MET A 215 18.12 -20.10 21.98
N ALA A 216 17.87 -21.40 21.97
CA ALA A 216 16.75 -22.01 21.25
C ALA A 216 15.39 -21.65 21.88
N ALA A 217 15.27 -21.66 23.21
CA ALA A 217 14.04 -21.30 23.90
C ALA A 217 13.67 -19.82 23.71
N SER A 218 14.66 -18.92 23.78
CA SER A 218 14.46 -17.48 23.53
C SER A 218 14.20 -17.16 22.06
N ALA A 219 14.87 -17.85 21.14
CA ALA A 219 14.55 -17.76 19.72
C ALA A 219 13.10 -18.23 19.44
N LEU A 220 12.69 -19.40 19.95
CA LEU A 220 11.33 -19.92 19.79
C LEU A 220 10.28 -18.95 20.33
N LEU A 221 10.46 -18.41 21.55
CA LEU A 221 9.57 -17.40 22.11
C LEU A 221 9.49 -16.15 21.23
N THR A 222 10.63 -15.68 20.69
CA THR A 222 10.68 -14.52 19.80
C THR A 222 9.98 -14.79 18.46
N VAL A 223 10.11 -16.00 17.91
CA VAL A 223 9.40 -16.44 16.68
C VAL A 223 7.90 -16.46 16.91
N LEU A 224 7.43 -16.99 18.04
CA LEU A 224 6.00 -17.01 18.38
C LEU A 224 5.43 -15.59 18.53
N ILE A 225 6.16 -14.68 19.19
CA ILE A 225 5.79 -13.26 19.30
C ILE A 225 5.76 -12.58 17.91
N ALA A 226 6.75 -12.84 17.05
CA ALA A 226 6.81 -12.26 15.71
C ALA A 226 5.67 -12.73 14.81
N ILE A 227 5.38 -14.05 14.79
CA ILE A 227 4.25 -14.63 14.05
C ILE A 227 2.92 -14.11 14.60
N ALA A 228 2.77 -13.96 15.92
CA ALA A 228 1.54 -13.42 16.50
C ALA A 228 1.31 -11.95 16.13
N LEU A 229 2.35 -11.12 16.13
CA LEU A 229 2.27 -9.72 15.71
C LEU A 229 1.99 -9.57 14.21
N ASP A 230 2.67 -10.36 13.36
CA ASP A 230 2.41 -10.35 11.91
C ASP A 230 0.99 -10.85 11.61
N THR A 231 0.55 -11.97 12.20
CA THR A 231 -0.81 -12.50 11.99
C THR A 231 -1.88 -11.52 12.48
N SER A 232 -1.67 -10.87 13.64
CA SER A 232 -2.57 -9.83 14.17
C SER A 232 -2.66 -8.58 13.27
N PHE A 233 -1.58 -8.23 12.57
CA PHE A 233 -1.55 -7.08 11.65
C PHE A 233 -2.20 -7.38 10.30
N TYR A 234 -2.11 -8.62 9.83
CA TYR A 234 -2.66 -9.03 8.54
C TYR A 234 -4.11 -9.52 8.60
N ALA A 235 -4.60 -9.96 9.75
CA ALA A 235 -6.00 -10.33 9.95
C ALA A 235 -6.97 -9.15 9.77
N SER A 236 -8.19 -9.45 9.30
CA SER A 236 -9.33 -8.52 9.27
C SER A 236 -10.10 -8.47 10.58
N HIS A 237 -9.93 -9.49 11.43
CA HIS A 237 -10.67 -9.76 12.66
C HIS A 237 -9.71 -9.89 13.86
N SER A 238 -10.24 -9.91 15.08
CA SER A 238 -9.41 -10.10 16.27
C SER A 238 -8.92 -11.56 16.39
N ILE A 239 -7.61 -11.77 16.34
CA ILE A 239 -7.01 -13.12 16.27
C ILE A 239 -7.28 -13.99 17.51
N THR A 240 -7.48 -15.28 17.27
CA THR A 240 -7.63 -16.33 18.29
C THR A 240 -6.41 -17.26 18.33
N TRP A 241 -6.37 -18.15 19.33
CA TRP A 241 -5.38 -19.24 19.37
C TRP A 241 -5.53 -20.24 18.21
N SER A 242 -6.70 -20.32 17.56
CA SER A 242 -6.91 -21.17 16.39
C SER A 242 -6.15 -20.63 15.18
N ASP A 243 -6.23 -19.32 14.94
CA ASP A 243 -5.65 -18.67 13.77
C ASP A 243 -4.11 -18.73 13.81
N LEU A 244 -3.53 -18.58 15.00
CA LEU A 244 -2.09 -18.76 15.24
C LEU A 244 -1.58 -20.20 15.00
N ILE A 245 -2.47 -21.19 14.92
CA ILE A 245 -2.14 -22.61 14.68
C ILE A 245 -2.46 -23.01 13.23
N HIS A 246 -3.62 -22.59 12.71
CA HIS A 246 -4.13 -23.03 11.41
C HIS A 246 -3.83 -22.04 10.26
N HIS A 247 -3.74 -20.74 10.54
CA HIS A 247 -3.50 -19.68 9.56
C HIS A 247 -2.37 -18.69 9.95
N PRO A 248 -1.21 -19.14 10.50
CA PRO A 248 -0.14 -18.23 10.92
C PRO A 248 0.55 -17.55 9.73
N VAL A 249 0.71 -16.22 9.80
CA VAL A 249 1.41 -15.45 8.77
C VAL A 249 2.91 -15.46 9.03
N ILE A 250 3.62 -16.41 8.41
CA ILE A 250 5.07 -16.60 8.58
C ILE A 250 5.83 -15.82 7.49
N THR A 251 5.93 -14.50 7.69
CA THR A 251 6.46 -13.56 6.69
C THR A 251 7.86 -13.90 6.13
N PRO A 252 8.85 -14.44 6.88
CA PRO A 252 10.14 -14.81 6.29
C PRO A 252 10.07 -16.04 5.39
N TRP A 253 9.13 -16.95 5.66
CA TRP A 253 8.89 -18.14 4.83
C TRP A 253 8.21 -17.77 3.51
N ASN A 254 7.20 -16.89 3.58
CA ASN A 254 6.55 -16.33 2.39
C ASN A 254 7.56 -15.60 1.50
N ASN A 255 8.46 -14.81 2.11
CA ASN A 255 9.53 -14.08 1.42
C ASN A 255 10.53 -15.03 0.73
N ILE A 256 10.92 -16.14 1.39
CA ILE A 256 11.74 -17.20 0.77
C ILE A 256 11.00 -17.88 -0.39
N ARG A 257 9.72 -18.24 -0.21
CA ARG A 257 8.90 -18.88 -1.26
C ARG A 257 8.79 -17.98 -2.49
N TYR A 258 8.61 -16.68 -2.30
CA TYR A 258 8.60 -15.69 -3.38
C TYR A 258 9.94 -15.60 -4.11
N ASN A 259 11.05 -15.49 -3.38
CA ASN A 259 12.39 -15.28 -3.94
C ASN A 259 13.09 -16.56 -4.45
N ILE A 260 12.46 -17.73 -4.34
CA ILE A 260 12.94 -18.96 -4.99
C ILE A 260 12.49 -19.05 -6.46
N SER A 261 11.42 -18.36 -6.86
CA SER A 261 10.92 -18.43 -8.24
C SER A 261 11.76 -17.57 -9.21
N PRO A 262 12.34 -18.15 -10.28
CA PRO A 262 13.10 -17.38 -11.27
C PRO A 262 12.25 -16.36 -12.04
N SER A 263 10.94 -16.61 -12.21
CA SER A 263 10.02 -15.66 -12.88
C SER A 263 9.86 -14.37 -12.08
N ASN A 264 9.73 -14.47 -10.74
CA ASN A 264 9.66 -13.33 -9.85
C ASN A 264 10.98 -12.55 -9.86
N LEU A 265 12.12 -13.25 -9.83
CA LEU A 265 13.43 -12.61 -9.89
C LEU A 265 13.69 -11.90 -11.22
N ALA A 266 13.13 -12.38 -12.34
CA ALA A 266 13.26 -11.74 -13.64
C ALA A 266 12.64 -10.33 -13.66
N ALA A 267 11.51 -10.12 -12.98
CA ALA A 267 10.86 -8.81 -12.83
C ALA A 267 11.71 -7.79 -12.03
N HIS A 268 12.70 -8.24 -11.26
CA HIS A 268 13.64 -7.40 -10.52
C HIS A 268 15.03 -7.31 -11.17
N GLY A 269 15.22 -7.91 -12.36
CA GLY A 269 16.49 -7.93 -13.07
C GLY A 269 17.45 -9.03 -12.61
N LEU A 270 18.02 -9.74 -13.59
CA LEU A 270 18.97 -10.83 -13.38
C LEU A 270 20.41 -10.35 -13.62
N HIS A 271 21.31 -10.75 -12.72
CA HIS A 271 22.72 -10.41 -12.73
C HIS A 271 23.60 -11.67 -12.73
N PRO A 272 24.84 -11.60 -13.25
CA PRO A 272 25.78 -12.70 -13.17
C PRO A 272 26.24 -12.92 -11.72
N TRP A 273 26.52 -14.18 -11.36
CA TRP A 273 26.90 -14.60 -10.00
C TRP A 273 28.12 -13.86 -9.40
N TYR A 274 28.96 -13.24 -10.24
CA TYR A 274 30.13 -12.45 -9.84
C TYR A 274 29.85 -10.96 -9.60
N GLN A 275 28.63 -10.47 -9.87
CA GLN A 275 28.24 -9.05 -9.76
C GLN A 275 28.54 -8.50 -8.36
N HIS A 276 28.17 -9.24 -7.31
CA HIS A 276 28.45 -8.87 -5.93
C HIS A 276 29.95 -8.65 -5.65
N LEU A 277 30.83 -9.54 -6.13
CA LEU A 277 32.27 -9.49 -5.88
C LEU A 277 33.00 -8.46 -6.75
N LEU A 278 32.67 -8.39 -8.04
CA LEU A 278 33.44 -7.62 -9.04
C LEU A 278 32.90 -6.21 -9.30
N VAL A 279 31.63 -5.94 -8.96
CA VAL A 279 31.00 -4.62 -9.17
C VAL A 279 30.54 -4.02 -7.84
N ASN A 280 29.72 -4.72 -7.07
CA ASN A 280 29.09 -4.14 -5.88
C ASN A 280 30.09 -3.87 -4.75
N ILE A 281 31.04 -4.76 -4.47
CA ILE A 281 32.10 -4.50 -3.47
C ILE A 281 32.99 -3.31 -3.87
N PRO A 282 33.55 -3.22 -5.11
CA PRO A 282 34.24 -2.02 -5.57
C PRO A 282 33.39 -0.75 -5.54
N LEU A 283 32.08 -0.82 -5.79
CA LEU A 283 31.17 0.33 -5.66
C LEU A 283 31.00 0.78 -4.20
N LEU A 284 30.86 -0.13 -3.25
CA LEU A 284 30.60 0.19 -1.84
C LEU A 284 31.85 0.67 -1.08
N ILE A 285 33.04 0.14 -1.40
CA ILE A 285 34.28 0.45 -0.64
C ILE A 285 35.46 0.93 -1.50
N GLY A 286 35.30 1.04 -2.83
CA GLY A 286 36.25 1.73 -3.70
C GLY A 286 37.71 1.29 -3.53
N PRO A 287 38.66 2.23 -3.28
CA PRO A 287 40.07 1.91 -3.08
C PRO A 287 40.37 0.92 -1.94
N ALA A 288 39.44 0.68 -1.01
CA ALA A 288 39.60 -0.33 0.03
C ALA A 288 39.43 -1.77 -0.49
N ALA A 289 38.72 -2.01 -1.61
CA ALA A 289 38.56 -3.34 -2.19
C ALA A 289 39.92 -3.97 -2.55
N ILE A 290 40.89 -3.18 -3.00
CA ILE A 290 42.27 -3.61 -3.28
C ILE A 290 42.99 -4.09 -2.01
N LEU A 291 42.67 -3.50 -0.85
CA LEU A 291 43.28 -3.87 0.44
C LEU A 291 42.75 -5.21 0.97
N LEU A 292 41.60 -5.71 0.51
CA LEU A 292 41.11 -7.05 0.86
C LEU A 292 42.07 -8.15 0.40
N PHE A 293 42.60 -8.03 -0.82
CA PHE A 293 43.50 -9.03 -1.41
C PHE A 293 44.95 -8.89 -0.95
N THR A 294 45.36 -7.71 -0.46
CA THR A 294 46.76 -7.43 -0.12
C THR A 294 47.05 -7.33 1.38
N HIS A 295 46.11 -6.80 2.18
CA HIS A 295 46.37 -6.30 3.53
C HIS A 295 45.21 -6.57 4.53
N CYS A 296 44.48 -7.68 4.40
CA CYS A 296 43.39 -8.01 5.32
C CYS A 296 43.85 -8.74 6.61
N GLN A 297 42.98 -8.81 7.62
CA GLN A 297 43.14 -9.58 8.86
C GLN A 297 41.99 -10.59 9.03
N CYS A 298 42.33 -11.83 9.40
CA CYS A 298 41.35 -12.87 9.72
C CYS A 298 40.57 -12.55 11.01
N SER A 299 39.55 -11.70 10.91
CA SER A 299 38.64 -11.30 11.99
C SER A 299 37.32 -12.08 11.92
N LEU A 300 36.51 -11.99 12.99
CA LEU A 300 35.13 -12.52 12.96
C LEU A 300 34.25 -11.76 11.95
N GLY A 301 34.47 -10.44 11.81
CA GLY A 301 33.79 -9.60 10.82
C GLY A 301 34.13 -9.98 9.38
N LEU A 302 35.40 -10.26 9.07
CA LEU A 302 35.80 -10.75 7.74
C LEU A 302 35.11 -12.07 7.40
N CYS A 303 35.04 -13.00 8.36
CA CYS A 303 34.36 -14.28 8.17
C CYS A 303 32.86 -14.10 7.87
N SER A 304 32.21 -13.14 8.54
CA SER A 304 30.82 -12.77 8.30
C SER A 304 30.60 -12.07 6.95
N ALA A 305 31.48 -11.14 6.58
CA ALA A 305 31.41 -10.47 5.28
C ALA A 305 31.60 -11.44 4.11
N ILE A 306 32.58 -12.35 4.20
CA ILE A 306 32.78 -13.43 3.20
C ILE A 306 31.55 -14.35 3.16
N SER A 307 30.98 -14.71 4.32
CA SER A 307 29.75 -15.50 4.42
C SER A 307 28.59 -14.86 3.66
N GLY A 308 28.33 -13.58 3.91
CA GLY A 308 27.29 -12.80 3.22
C GLY A 308 27.53 -12.69 1.71
N ILE A 309 28.75 -12.30 1.30
CA ILE A 309 29.10 -12.18 -0.13
C ILE A 309 28.89 -13.51 -0.85
N VAL A 310 29.42 -14.61 -0.33
CA VAL A 310 29.36 -15.92 -1.00
C VAL A 310 27.92 -16.43 -1.09
N VAL A 311 27.14 -16.37 0.00
CA VAL A 311 25.77 -16.89 0.00
C VAL A 311 24.82 -16.04 -0.84
N LEU A 312 24.94 -14.71 -0.79
CA LEU A 312 24.09 -13.82 -1.61
C LEU A 312 24.48 -13.88 -3.10
N SER A 313 25.74 -14.19 -3.44
CA SER A 313 26.20 -14.41 -4.82
C SER A 313 25.60 -15.64 -5.52
N ILE A 314 24.89 -16.52 -4.78
CA ILE A 314 24.18 -17.69 -5.35
C ILE A 314 22.90 -17.25 -6.06
N PHE A 315 22.24 -16.19 -5.60
CA PHE A 315 21.00 -15.68 -6.15
C PHE A 315 21.27 -14.75 -7.35
N GLN A 316 20.36 -14.72 -8.32
CA GLN A 316 20.57 -13.96 -9.56
C GLN A 316 20.26 -12.47 -9.42
N HIS A 317 19.39 -12.07 -8.49
CA HIS A 317 19.12 -10.66 -8.23
C HIS A 317 20.14 -10.11 -7.22
N GLN A 318 21.07 -9.23 -7.66
CA GLN A 318 22.28 -8.85 -6.93
C GLN A 318 22.48 -7.33 -6.81
N GLU A 319 21.62 -6.66 -6.05
CA GLU A 319 21.75 -5.23 -5.79
C GLU A 319 22.86 -4.90 -4.78
N ALA A 320 23.51 -3.74 -4.95
CA ALA A 320 24.61 -3.34 -4.08
C ALA A 320 24.20 -3.20 -2.60
N ARG A 321 22.98 -2.70 -2.32
CA ARG A 321 22.48 -2.50 -0.95
C ARG A 321 22.38 -3.79 -0.13
N PHE A 322 22.24 -4.97 -0.75
CA PHE A 322 22.23 -6.25 -0.03
C PHE A 322 23.59 -6.56 0.63
N LEU A 323 24.67 -5.94 0.17
CA LEU A 323 25.99 -6.05 0.80
C LEU A 323 26.31 -4.91 1.78
N GLN A 324 25.35 -4.03 2.12
CA GLN A 324 25.56 -2.96 3.10
C GLN A 324 26.13 -3.49 4.44
N PRO A 325 25.69 -4.64 5.00
CA PRO A 325 26.30 -5.20 6.22
C PRO A 325 27.78 -5.58 6.08
N THR A 326 28.29 -5.80 4.85
CA THR A 326 29.72 -6.09 4.63
C THR A 326 30.60 -4.87 4.89
N VAL A 327 30.11 -3.65 4.68
CA VAL A 327 30.93 -2.43 4.67
C VAL A 327 31.66 -2.19 5.99
N PRO A 328 30.98 -2.10 7.15
CA PRO A 328 31.67 -1.92 8.43
C PRO A 328 32.57 -3.12 8.79
N LEU A 329 32.22 -4.34 8.36
CA LEU A 329 32.96 -5.57 8.65
C LEU A 329 34.26 -5.71 7.83
N LEU A 330 34.24 -5.27 6.57
CA LEU A 330 35.41 -5.25 5.69
C LEU A 330 36.34 -4.09 6.05
N LEU A 331 35.79 -2.88 6.26
CA LEU A 331 36.59 -1.70 6.63
C LEU A 331 37.25 -1.82 8.01
N SER A 332 36.67 -2.60 8.93
CA SER A 332 37.33 -2.96 10.20
C SER A 332 38.35 -4.10 10.10
N SER A 333 38.43 -4.81 8.97
CA SER A 333 39.34 -5.95 8.76
C SER A 333 40.57 -5.62 7.91
N ILE A 334 40.63 -4.47 7.24
CA ILE A 334 41.76 -4.04 6.39
C ILE A 334 42.83 -3.23 7.15
N GLN A 335 44.10 -3.47 6.81
CA GLN A 335 45.25 -2.67 7.25
C GLN A 335 45.66 -1.66 6.18
N LEU A 336 46.04 -0.47 6.61
CA LEU A 336 46.59 0.55 5.70
C LEU A 336 48.03 0.22 5.27
N PRO A 337 48.45 0.62 4.05
CA PRO A 337 49.82 0.41 3.58
C PRO A 337 50.87 1.01 4.52
N LYS A 338 51.92 0.24 4.83
CA LYS A 338 53.03 0.69 5.70
C LYS A 338 53.96 1.73 5.05
N ASP A 339 54.07 1.72 3.72
CA ASP A 339 54.85 2.74 3.00
C ASP A 339 54.12 4.09 2.99
N ARG A 340 54.82 5.14 3.41
CA ARG A 340 54.29 6.50 3.53
C ARG A 340 53.89 7.11 2.19
N LYS A 341 54.46 6.69 1.05
CA LYS A 341 54.06 7.18 -0.28
C LYS A 341 52.76 6.51 -0.73
N ARG A 342 52.69 5.17 -0.73
CA ARG A 342 51.47 4.39 -1.02
C ARG A 342 50.31 4.76 -0.09
N MET A 343 50.56 4.91 1.21
CA MET A 343 49.55 5.33 2.20
C MET A 343 48.95 6.71 1.87
N LYS A 344 49.77 7.69 1.46
CA LYS A 344 49.29 9.01 1.05
C LYS A 344 48.44 8.95 -0.24
N ILE A 345 48.89 8.19 -1.24
CA ILE A 345 48.16 8.01 -2.51
C ILE A 345 46.80 7.34 -2.24
N TRP A 346 46.81 6.25 -1.48
CA TRP A 346 45.59 5.53 -1.09
C TRP A 346 44.62 6.41 -0.29
N LEU A 347 45.12 7.17 0.69
CA LEU A 347 44.28 8.09 1.48
C LEU A 347 43.69 9.22 0.62
N GLY A 348 44.45 9.74 -0.35
CA GLY A 348 43.93 10.72 -1.32
C GLY A 348 42.80 10.13 -2.17
N ALA A 349 42.98 8.91 -2.67
CA ALA A 349 41.95 8.20 -3.42
C ALA A 349 40.71 7.87 -2.55
N TRP A 350 40.90 7.45 -1.31
CA TRP A 350 39.82 7.17 -0.35
C TRP A 350 38.99 8.41 -0.05
N ILE A 351 39.63 9.56 0.21
CA ILE A 351 38.95 10.83 0.47
C ILE A 351 38.22 11.33 -0.79
N ALA A 352 38.84 11.25 -1.97
CA ALA A 352 38.21 11.65 -3.23
C ALA A 352 36.98 10.77 -3.55
N PHE A 353 37.11 9.45 -3.42
CA PHE A 353 36.04 8.48 -3.68
C PHE A 353 34.83 8.72 -2.77
N ASN A 354 35.04 8.72 -1.45
CA ASN A 354 33.93 8.91 -0.50
C ASN A 354 33.38 10.34 -0.53
N GLY A 355 34.20 11.36 -0.82
CA GLY A 355 33.74 12.72 -1.03
C GLY A 355 32.82 12.86 -2.25
N VAL A 356 33.20 12.27 -3.40
CA VAL A 356 32.39 12.30 -4.62
C VAL A 356 31.09 11.50 -4.45
N LEU A 357 31.16 10.25 -3.98
CA LEU A 357 29.95 9.44 -3.79
C LEU A 357 29.07 9.92 -2.63
N GLY A 358 29.65 10.50 -1.58
CA GLY A 358 28.91 11.11 -0.48
C GLY A 358 28.12 12.34 -0.91
N LEU A 359 28.69 13.19 -1.77
CA LEU A 359 27.97 14.32 -2.38
C LEU A 359 26.95 13.87 -3.43
N LEU A 360 27.29 12.88 -4.27
CA LEU A 360 26.39 12.35 -5.29
C LEU A 360 25.17 11.69 -4.64
N MET A 361 25.38 10.63 -3.87
CA MET A 361 24.30 9.84 -3.28
C MET A 361 23.58 10.60 -2.16
N GLY A 362 24.32 11.29 -1.29
CA GLY A 362 23.77 11.95 -0.10
C GLY A 362 23.18 13.34 -0.31
N ILE A 363 23.21 13.90 -1.52
CA ILE A 363 22.62 15.24 -1.79
C ILE A 363 21.91 15.29 -3.14
N TYR A 364 22.52 14.75 -4.20
CA TYR A 364 22.01 14.94 -5.56
C TYR A 364 21.13 13.79 -6.04
N HIS A 365 21.47 12.53 -5.75
CA HIS A 365 20.73 11.38 -6.28
C HIS A 365 19.27 11.41 -5.82
N GLN A 366 18.38 11.65 -6.79
CA GLN A 366 16.95 11.86 -6.62
C GLN A 366 16.58 12.91 -5.55
N GLY A 367 17.52 13.77 -5.11
CA GLY A 367 17.39 14.63 -3.92
C GLY A 367 16.35 15.75 -3.99
N GLY A 368 15.64 15.84 -5.12
CA GLY A 368 14.46 16.67 -5.30
C GLY A 368 13.12 15.98 -5.02
N VAL A 369 13.04 14.65 -4.90
CA VAL A 369 11.78 13.91 -4.72
C VAL A 369 11.04 14.37 -3.46
N VAL A 370 11.68 14.26 -2.29
CA VAL A 370 11.07 14.67 -1.01
C VAL A 370 10.71 16.17 -0.97
N PRO A 371 11.58 17.12 -1.40
CA PRO A 371 11.21 18.53 -1.49
C PRO A 371 10.05 18.82 -2.46
N THR A 372 9.92 18.07 -3.57
CA THR A 372 8.79 18.25 -4.50
C THR A 372 7.50 17.76 -3.87
N GLN A 373 7.54 16.63 -3.15
CA GLN A 373 6.36 16.08 -2.47
C GLN A 373 5.82 17.03 -1.38
N VAL A 374 6.72 17.67 -0.62
CA VAL A 374 6.37 18.72 0.36
C VAL A 374 5.87 20.01 -0.32
N PHE A 375 6.33 20.33 -1.53
CA PHE A 375 5.72 21.40 -2.33
C PHE A 375 4.29 21.03 -2.77
N MET A 376 4.08 19.78 -3.22
CA MET A 376 2.78 19.30 -3.72
C MET A 376 1.69 19.22 -2.64
N SER A 377 2.03 18.89 -1.37
CA SER A 377 1.04 18.95 -0.27
C SER A 377 0.42 20.35 -0.15
N ASN A 378 1.23 21.40 -0.36
CA ASN A 378 0.85 22.80 -0.25
C ASN A 378 0.15 23.43 -1.47
N GLN A 379 -0.02 22.72 -2.61
CA GLN A 379 -0.67 23.29 -3.81
C GLN A 379 -2.19 23.04 -3.78
N PRO A 380 -3.06 24.03 -3.47
CA PRO A 380 -4.49 23.78 -3.17
C PRO A 380 -5.28 23.19 -4.35
N ASP A 381 -4.84 23.47 -5.57
CA ASP A 381 -5.42 23.09 -6.85
C ASP A 381 -4.88 21.76 -7.42
N ALA A 382 -3.98 21.07 -6.72
CA ALA A 382 -3.36 19.84 -7.21
C ALA A 382 -4.21 18.59 -6.92
N THR A 383 -4.79 18.01 -7.98
CA THR A 383 -5.55 16.74 -7.94
C THR A 383 -4.86 15.59 -8.68
N ARG A 384 -3.92 15.87 -9.61
CA ARG A 384 -3.05 14.85 -10.23
C ARG A 384 -1.58 15.28 -10.27
N ALA A 385 -0.68 14.36 -9.90
CA ALA A 385 0.77 14.52 -10.06
C ALA A 385 1.37 13.31 -10.78
N VAL A 386 1.86 13.53 -12.00
CA VAL A 386 2.52 12.54 -12.86
C VAL A 386 4.03 12.67 -12.69
N TRP A 387 4.72 11.59 -12.31
CA TRP A 387 6.15 11.56 -12.03
C TRP A 387 6.89 10.80 -13.13
N TRP A 388 7.72 11.52 -13.90
CA TRP A 388 8.40 11.00 -15.09
C TRP A 388 9.92 11.05 -14.95
N LYS A 389 10.60 9.94 -15.29
CA LYS A 389 12.07 9.77 -15.15
C LYS A 389 12.59 10.08 -13.73
N THR A 390 11.80 9.76 -12.71
CA THR A 390 12.09 9.92 -11.28
C THR A 390 11.83 8.62 -10.52
N TYR A 391 12.30 8.52 -9.29
CA TYR A 391 11.85 7.46 -8.38
C TYR A 391 10.46 7.78 -7.81
N MET A 392 9.61 6.74 -7.71
CA MET A 392 8.27 6.83 -7.13
C MET A 392 8.27 7.54 -5.77
N PRO A 393 7.47 8.60 -5.57
CA PRO A 393 7.50 9.37 -4.33
C PRO A 393 6.72 8.66 -3.18
N PRO A 394 7.06 8.97 -1.91
CA PRO A 394 6.30 8.53 -0.75
C PRO A 394 5.01 9.34 -0.61
N ILE A 395 3.82 8.71 -0.68
CA ILE A 395 2.55 9.47 -0.67
C ILE A 395 2.19 9.98 0.72
N TRP A 396 2.63 9.29 1.78
CA TRP A 396 2.42 9.71 3.16
C TRP A 396 3.00 11.10 3.52
N LEU A 397 3.95 11.61 2.72
CA LEU A 397 4.46 12.99 2.87
C LEU A 397 3.51 14.08 2.33
N LEU A 398 2.34 13.72 1.80
CA LEU A 398 1.36 14.67 1.28
C LEU A 398 0.45 15.29 2.36
N ASP A 399 0.60 14.92 3.64
CA ASP A 399 -0.03 15.60 4.79
C ASP A 399 -1.57 15.62 4.68
N GLY A 400 -2.17 14.42 4.72
CA GLY A 400 -3.61 14.19 4.48
C GLY A 400 -4.04 14.30 3.01
N LYS A 401 -3.36 15.15 2.22
CA LYS A 401 -3.80 15.60 0.89
C LYS A 401 -3.81 14.53 -0.21
N SER A 402 -3.23 13.34 0.00
CA SER A 402 -3.30 12.25 -1.00
C SER A 402 -4.67 11.59 -1.14
N SER A 403 -5.66 11.99 -0.33
CA SER A 403 -7.08 11.69 -0.57
C SER A 403 -7.66 12.48 -1.76
N VAL A 404 -7.01 13.58 -2.16
CA VAL A 404 -7.43 14.47 -3.25
C VAL A 404 -6.38 14.49 -4.39
N LEU A 405 -5.10 14.33 -4.06
CA LEU A 405 -3.99 14.29 -5.02
C LEU A 405 -3.61 12.85 -5.41
N ARG A 406 -4.15 12.37 -6.54
CA ARG A 406 -3.72 11.13 -7.18
C ARG A 406 -2.28 11.27 -7.66
N THR A 407 -1.41 10.37 -7.22
CA THR A 407 0.01 10.35 -7.62
C THR A 407 0.25 9.18 -8.57
N GLU A 408 0.67 9.49 -9.80
CA GLU A 408 0.90 8.54 -10.89
C GLU A 408 2.42 8.48 -11.17
N ASP A 409 3.02 7.29 -11.09
CA ASP A 409 4.45 7.10 -11.36
C ASP A 409 4.64 6.43 -12.72
N VAL A 410 5.42 7.04 -13.61
CA VAL A 410 5.56 6.63 -15.02
C VAL A 410 7.03 6.62 -15.48
N PRO A 411 7.99 6.05 -14.71
CA PRO A 411 9.43 6.27 -14.89
C PRO A 411 9.96 5.85 -16.27
N GLY A 412 9.44 4.75 -16.83
CA GLY A 412 9.82 4.21 -18.14
C GLY A 412 8.97 4.70 -19.33
N MET A 413 7.96 5.56 -19.11
CA MET A 413 7.03 5.96 -20.18
C MET A 413 7.74 6.77 -21.28
N GLN A 414 7.49 6.40 -22.54
CA GLN A 414 8.05 7.11 -23.69
C GLN A 414 7.41 8.48 -23.87
N GLY A 415 8.20 9.48 -24.26
CA GLY A 415 7.76 10.89 -24.36
C GLY A 415 6.45 11.12 -25.16
N PRO A 416 6.26 10.50 -26.35
CA PRO A 416 4.99 10.63 -27.09
C PRO A 416 3.77 10.12 -26.31
N ALA A 417 3.90 8.98 -25.63
CA ALA A 417 2.84 8.42 -24.78
C ALA A 417 2.57 9.29 -23.55
N LEU A 418 3.60 9.92 -22.98
CA LEU A 418 3.44 10.90 -21.90
C LEU A 418 2.61 12.12 -22.35
N LEU A 419 2.86 12.66 -23.55
CA LEU A 419 2.06 13.77 -24.06
C LEU A 419 0.61 13.37 -24.39
N GLU A 420 0.39 12.14 -24.87
CA GLU A 420 -0.97 11.63 -25.06
C GLU A 420 -1.70 11.47 -23.72
N HIS A 421 -1.06 10.85 -22.73
CA HIS A 421 -1.59 10.68 -21.37
C HIS A 421 -1.94 12.03 -20.74
N LEU A 422 -0.99 12.97 -20.71
CA LEU A 422 -1.22 14.35 -20.25
C LEU A 422 -2.30 15.07 -21.07
N GLY A 423 -2.41 14.80 -22.38
CA GLY A 423 -3.46 15.34 -23.24
C GLY A 423 -4.87 14.95 -22.79
N ARG A 424 -5.03 13.71 -22.30
CA ARG A 424 -6.28 13.19 -21.74
C ARG A 424 -6.61 13.84 -20.38
N ILE A 425 -5.63 14.06 -19.51
CA ILE A 425 -5.82 14.50 -18.11
C ILE A 425 -5.54 15.99 -17.79
N ALA A 426 -5.08 16.81 -18.74
CA ALA A 426 -4.81 18.23 -18.50
C ALA A 426 -6.08 19.11 -18.44
N THR A 427 -6.07 20.13 -17.57
CA THR A 427 -7.20 21.05 -17.36
C THR A 427 -7.26 22.17 -18.40
N CYS A 428 -8.45 22.76 -18.58
CA CYS A 428 -8.73 23.82 -19.57
C CYS A 428 -8.41 25.22 -19.03
N ASP A 429 -7.50 25.94 -19.69
CA ASP A 429 -6.93 27.23 -19.22
C ASP A 429 -7.48 28.41 -20.06
N ILE A 430 -8.49 29.10 -19.51
CA ILE A 430 -9.26 30.17 -20.16
C ILE A 430 -9.36 31.41 -19.24
N PRO A 431 -8.94 32.62 -19.66
CA PRO A 431 -8.24 32.94 -20.91
C PRO A 431 -6.74 32.60 -20.84
N ALA A 432 -6.21 32.20 -22.00
CA ALA A 432 -4.88 31.65 -22.21
C ALA A 432 -3.68 32.62 -22.04
N ASP A 433 -3.68 33.52 -21.05
CA ASP A 433 -2.51 34.37 -20.75
C ASP A 433 -1.53 33.67 -19.78
N ARG A 434 -0.25 33.64 -20.17
CA ARG A 434 0.88 33.17 -19.33
C ARG A 434 1.11 34.07 -18.10
N ARG A 435 0.61 35.29 -18.09
CA ARG A 435 0.62 36.22 -16.94
C ARG A 435 -0.60 36.06 -16.02
N SER A 436 -1.64 35.35 -16.45
CA SER A 436 -2.77 35.02 -15.60
C SER A 436 -2.34 33.97 -14.57
N LEU A 437 -2.65 34.26 -13.30
CA LEU A 437 -2.67 33.30 -12.19
C LEU A 437 -4.06 32.67 -12.02
N GLU A 438 -4.95 32.81 -13.01
CA GLU A 438 -6.35 32.40 -12.88
C GLU A 438 -6.53 30.88 -12.87
N TYR A 439 -5.52 30.11 -13.29
CA TYR A 439 -5.49 28.65 -13.09
C TYR A 439 -5.48 28.25 -11.60
N LEU A 440 -5.04 29.14 -10.69
CA LEU A 440 -5.16 28.94 -9.23
C LEU A 440 -6.60 29.12 -8.72
N LYS A 441 -7.56 29.47 -9.60
CA LYS A 441 -9.00 29.44 -9.36
C LYS A 441 -9.65 28.14 -9.86
N GLU A 442 -8.92 27.31 -10.62
CA GLU A 442 -9.39 25.97 -10.99
C GLU A 442 -9.32 25.08 -9.73
N PRO A 443 -10.41 24.38 -9.34
CA PRO A 443 -10.38 23.48 -8.17
C PRO A 443 -9.58 22.20 -8.43
N ASN A 444 -9.40 21.84 -9.70
CA ASN A 444 -8.72 20.62 -10.14
C ASN A 444 -7.47 21.01 -10.94
N GLY A 445 -6.44 20.15 -10.96
CA GLY A 445 -5.17 20.52 -11.55
C GLY A 445 -4.17 19.39 -11.69
N THR A 446 -3.55 19.34 -12.88
CA THR A 446 -2.61 18.28 -13.29
C THR A 446 -1.19 18.82 -13.34
N TYR A 447 -0.27 18.11 -12.70
CA TYR A 447 1.15 18.46 -12.62
C TYR A 447 2.03 17.36 -13.22
N LEU A 448 3.02 17.76 -14.02
CA LEU A 448 4.11 16.90 -14.46
C LEU A 448 5.36 17.23 -13.63
N ILE A 449 5.87 16.23 -12.93
CA ILE A 449 7.15 16.28 -12.21
C ILE A 449 8.19 15.55 -13.06
N ALA A 450 9.26 16.25 -13.44
CA ALA A 450 10.30 15.69 -14.31
C ALA A 450 11.71 16.28 -14.02
N PRO A 451 12.80 15.55 -14.28
CA PRO A 451 14.16 16.06 -14.12
C PRO A 451 14.51 17.04 -15.25
N ARG A 452 15.29 18.09 -14.93
CA ARG A 452 15.75 19.10 -15.90
C ARG A 452 16.67 18.53 -16.99
N SER A 453 17.19 17.32 -16.81
CA SER A 453 17.96 16.53 -17.78
C SER A 453 17.12 15.79 -18.83
N ALA A 454 15.78 15.76 -18.70
CA ALA A 454 14.85 15.22 -19.69
C ALA A 454 14.62 16.19 -20.87
N VAL A 455 15.68 16.45 -21.63
CA VAL A 455 15.73 17.39 -22.77
C VAL A 455 14.67 17.15 -23.86
N TRP A 456 14.08 15.94 -23.90
CA TRP A 456 12.99 15.62 -24.82
C TRP A 456 11.76 16.52 -24.65
N LEU A 457 11.53 17.05 -23.44
CA LEU A 457 10.40 17.94 -23.16
C LEU A 457 10.60 19.36 -23.73
N ASP A 458 11.85 19.79 -23.96
CA ASP A 458 12.21 21.17 -24.31
C ASP A 458 11.40 21.79 -25.48
N PRO A 459 11.15 21.10 -26.61
CA PRO A 459 10.38 21.66 -27.73
C PRO A 459 8.95 22.04 -27.35
N TYR A 460 8.39 21.41 -26.31
CA TYR A 460 7.04 21.64 -25.82
C TYR A 460 6.98 22.72 -24.73
N LEU A 461 8.10 23.00 -24.04
CA LEU A 461 8.21 24.04 -23.02
C LEU A 461 8.17 25.47 -23.60
N GLU A 462 8.57 25.64 -24.87
CA GLU A 462 8.49 26.93 -25.55
C GLU A 462 7.12 27.25 -26.15
N ASN A 463 6.18 26.28 -26.17
CA ASN A 463 4.86 26.46 -26.81
C ASN A 463 4.09 27.61 -26.14
N LYS A 464 3.82 28.67 -26.92
CA LYS A 464 3.10 29.87 -26.46
C LYS A 464 1.58 29.70 -26.48
N GLY A 465 1.08 28.50 -26.80
CA GLY A 465 -0.26 28.05 -26.46
C GLY A 465 -1.35 28.43 -27.46
N LEU A 466 -1.09 28.20 -28.75
CA LEU A 466 -2.13 28.23 -29.80
C LEU A 466 -2.75 26.85 -30.00
N ASP A 467 -1.93 25.78 -30.01
CA ASP A 467 -2.38 24.38 -30.13
C ASP A 467 -1.77 23.50 -29.01
N GLY A 468 -2.51 22.49 -28.58
CA GLY A 468 -2.03 21.40 -27.72
C GLY A 468 -1.82 21.74 -26.23
N LEU A 469 -0.84 21.07 -25.63
CA LEU A 469 -0.47 21.19 -24.21
C LEU A 469 0.43 22.40 -23.93
N ARG A 470 0.24 22.96 -22.72
CA ARG A 470 0.98 24.09 -22.15
C ARG A 470 1.59 23.69 -20.82
N PHE A 471 2.89 23.97 -20.67
CA PHE A 471 3.65 23.67 -19.45
C PHE A 471 4.04 24.98 -18.73
N ARG A 472 3.57 25.18 -17.50
CA ARG A 472 3.89 26.33 -16.64
C ARG A 472 4.81 25.86 -15.49
N GLU A 473 6.09 26.25 -15.46
CA GLU A 473 7.00 25.96 -14.32
C GLU A 473 6.46 26.69 -13.09
N VAL A 474 5.98 25.94 -12.10
CA VAL A 474 5.49 26.50 -10.82
C VAL A 474 6.57 26.47 -9.73
N TRP A 475 7.47 25.48 -9.80
CA TRP A 475 8.48 25.24 -8.78
C TRP A 475 9.60 24.34 -9.33
N SER A 476 10.82 24.51 -8.81
CA SER A 476 11.95 23.64 -9.16
C SER A 476 13.03 23.61 -8.08
N TYR A 477 13.83 22.54 -8.10
CA TYR A 477 14.87 22.30 -7.10
C TYR A 477 16.17 21.80 -7.74
N GLY A 478 17.25 22.58 -7.58
CA GLY A 478 18.52 22.40 -8.28
C GLY A 478 19.48 21.34 -7.72
N ARG A 479 19.09 20.57 -6.71
CA ARG A 479 19.89 19.45 -6.16
C ARG A 479 19.18 18.12 -6.40
N HIS A 480 19.03 17.78 -7.67
CA HIS A 480 18.47 16.50 -8.11
C HIS A 480 19.27 15.99 -9.33
N LEU A 481 19.57 14.70 -9.33
CA LEU A 481 20.15 13.94 -10.43
C LEU A 481 19.47 12.56 -10.45
N ASN A 482 18.86 12.18 -11.57
CA ASN A 482 18.62 10.76 -11.82
C ASN A 482 19.89 10.12 -12.38
N MET A 483 20.14 8.85 -12.03
CA MET A 483 21.18 8.02 -12.63
C MET A 483 20.69 7.25 -13.87
N ASP A 484 19.37 7.07 -14.02
CA ASP A 484 18.80 6.40 -15.21
C ASP A 484 18.84 7.29 -16.46
N ASP A 485 19.08 8.60 -16.29
CA ASP A 485 19.34 9.58 -17.36
C ASP A 485 20.79 9.52 -17.90
N LEU A 486 21.61 8.55 -17.46
CA LEU A 486 23.03 8.41 -17.84
C LEU A 486 23.21 7.57 -19.12
N ASP A 487 22.69 8.08 -20.24
CA ASP A 487 22.64 7.41 -21.56
C ASP A 487 24.03 7.30 -22.26
N TRP A 488 25.01 6.68 -21.62
CA TRP A 488 26.41 6.59 -22.05
C TRP A 488 26.61 6.04 -23.47
N GLY A 489 25.72 5.15 -23.92
CA GLY A 489 25.80 4.51 -25.23
C GLY A 489 25.21 5.32 -26.39
N VAL A 490 24.40 6.34 -26.09
CA VAL A 490 23.73 7.19 -27.09
C VAL A 490 24.36 8.58 -27.14
N ASP A 491 24.45 9.24 -25.99
CA ASP A 491 25.00 10.60 -25.88
C ASP A 491 26.54 10.61 -25.87
N GLY A 492 27.16 9.54 -25.36
CA GLY A 492 28.58 9.50 -25.08
C GLY A 492 29.00 10.31 -23.84
N VAL A 493 30.06 9.85 -23.17
CA VAL A 493 30.46 10.28 -21.80
C VAL A 493 30.42 11.80 -21.57
N TRP A 494 30.99 12.60 -22.48
CA TRP A 494 31.10 14.04 -22.26
C TRP A 494 29.78 14.78 -22.41
N ASP A 495 28.89 14.34 -23.29
CA ASP A 495 27.62 15.03 -23.56
C ASP A 495 26.52 14.56 -22.61
N THR A 496 26.54 13.28 -22.18
CA THR A 496 25.80 12.83 -20.99
C THR A 496 26.16 13.68 -19.76
N LEU A 497 27.45 13.89 -19.49
CA LEU A 497 27.90 14.69 -18.34
C LEU A 497 27.51 16.17 -18.46
N LYS A 498 27.63 16.79 -19.64
CA LYS A 498 27.16 18.17 -19.89
C LYS A 498 25.65 18.28 -19.65
N ARG A 499 24.84 17.37 -20.18
CA ARG A 499 23.39 17.32 -20.01
C ARG A 499 23.02 17.15 -18.54
N VAL A 500 23.46 16.07 -17.91
CA VAL A 500 23.01 15.65 -16.58
C VAL A 500 23.56 16.54 -15.47
N ILE A 501 24.84 16.96 -15.51
CA ILE A 501 25.39 17.86 -14.48
C ILE A 501 25.04 19.32 -14.74
N GLY A 502 25.06 19.77 -16.01
CA GLY A 502 24.76 21.13 -16.40
C GLY A 502 23.30 21.50 -16.18
N ARG A 503 22.38 20.60 -16.54
CA ARG A 503 20.93 20.73 -16.35
C ARG A 503 20.41 19.90 -15.17
N ARG A 504 21.20 19.77 -14.09
CA ARG A 504 20.75 19.11 -12.86
C ARG A 504 19.57 19.85 -12.21
N GLY A 505 18.69 19.09 -11.57
CA GLY A 505 17.50 19.59 -10.89
C GLY A 505 16.22 18.86 -11.32
N ILE A 506 15.13 19.16 -10.62
CA ILE A 506 13.77 18.68 -10.88
C ILE A 506 12.83 19.89 -11.03
N VAL A 507 11.75 19.74 -11.80
CA VAL A 507 10.73 20.79 -12.01
C VAL A 507 9.34 20.19 -11.84
N ALA A 508 8.45 20.94 -11.19
CA ALA A 508 7.01 20.74 -11.25
C ALA A 508 6.42 21.71 -12.27
N TRP A 509 5.78 21.16 -13.31
CA TRP A 509 5.05 21.91 -14.34
C TRP A 509 3.55 21.75 -14.09
N ARG A 510 2.78 22.83 -13.93
CA ARG A 510 1.33 22.77 -14.11
C ARG A 510 1.06 22.59 -15.60
N VAL A 511 0.32 21.54 -15.94
CA VAL A 511 -0.01 21.15 -17.32
C VAL A 511 -1.46 21.54 -17.60
N THR A 512 -1.67 22.39 -18.61
CA THR A 512 -2.99 22.79 -19.09
C THR A 512 -3.11 22.60 -20.59
N ARG A 513 -4.33 22.64 -21.12
CA ARG A 513 -4.63 22.62 -22.57
C ARG A 513 -5.53 23.78 -22.95
N SER A 514 -5.45 24.20 -24.22
CA SER A 514 -6.41 25.17 -24.77
C SER A 514 -7.77 24.50 -24.97
N CYS A 515 -8.86 25.19 -24.65
CA CYS A 515 -10.23 24.72 -24.82
C CYS A 515 -11.13 25.87 -25.27
N ASP A 516 -12.08 25.60 -26.17
CA ASP A 516 -13.07 26.58 -26.59
C ASP A 516 -14.01 26.97 -25.45
N ARG A 517 -14.53 28.20 -25.50
CA ARG A 517 -15.47 28.71 -24.50
C ARG A 517 -16.81 27.96 -24.54
N PRO A 518 -17.27 27.39 -23.42
CA PRO A 518 -18.70 27.18 -23.20
C PRO A 518 -19.43 28.54 -23.23
N LEU A 519 -20.66 28.57 -23.74
CA LEU A 519 -21.50 29.76 -23.66
C LEU A 519 -21.90 29.99 -22.19
N ALA A 520 -21.49 31.13 -21.64
CA ALA A 520 -21.72 31.45 -20.24
C ALA A 520 -23.21 31.63 -19.93
N ARG A 521 -23.72 30.88 -18.97
CA ARG A 521 -25.00 31.16 -18.31
C ARG A 521 -24.75 32.16 -17.18
N GLN A 522 -25.49 33.25 -17.16
CA GLN A 522 -25.46 34.21 -16.06
C GLN A 522 -26.20 33.64 -14.85
N ASP A 523 -25.75 33.95 -13.63
CA ASP A 523 -26.62 34.59 -12.63
C ASP A 523 -25.83 35.21 -11.46
N HIS A 524 -26.53 35.94 -10.59
CA HIS A 524 -26.03 36.80 -9.50
C HIS A 524 -25.85 36.00 -8.16
N GLY A 525 -25.17 36.47 -7.10
CA GLY A 525 -24.31 37.65 -6.91
C GLY A 525 -24.30 38.22 -5.46
N ASP A 526 -23.23 37.93 -4.69
CA ASP A 526 -22.76 38.62 -3.44
C ASP A 526 -23.66 38.57 -2.15
N PRO A 527 -23.19 38.97 -0.92
CA PRO A 527 -21.81 39.12 -0.40
C PRO A 527 -21.56 38.68 1.10
N THR A 528 -20.28 38.43 1.45
CA THR A 528 -19.55 38.69 2.74
C THR A 528 -20.08 38.31 4.16
N ALA A 529 -19.18 37.75 5.01
CA ALA A 529 -18.87 38.24 6.40
C ALA A 529 -17.64 37.52 7.04
N THR A 530 -17.05 38.09 8.11
CA THR A 530 -15.85 37.57 8.84
C THR A 530 -15.90 37.77 10.37
N SER A 531 -15.48 36.78 11.18
CA SER A 531 -15.00 36.91 12.58
C SER A 531 -14.46 35.53 13.04
N THR A 532 -13.19 35.30 13.43
CA THR A 532 -12.41 35.71 14.62
C THR A 532 -12.89 35.16 15.99
N ALA A 533 -12.20 34.09 16.42
CA ALA A 533 -11.75 33.62 17.75
C ALA A 533 -12.33 34.15 19.08
N ASP A 534 -12.37 33.26 20.09
CA ASP A 534 -12.02 33.60 21.48
C ASP A 534 -11.49 32.39 22.30
N VAL A 535 -10.97 32.59 23.53
CA VAL A 535 -10.11 31.62 24.27
C VAL A 535 -10.44 31.49 25.77
N ALA A 536 -10.50 30.25 26.32
CA ALA A 536 -10.12 29.82 27.69
C ALA A 536 -10.37 28.29 27.89
N TYR A 537 -9.91 27.54 28.92
CA TYR A 537 -9.39 27.86 30.26
C TYR A 537 -8.29 26.86 30.72
N LEU A 538 -7.54 27.17 31.80
CA LEU A 538 -6.43 26.36 32.32
C LEU A 538 -6.80 25.37 33.44
N SER A 539 -6.06 24.25 33.60
CA SER A 539 -5.12 24.07 34.75
C SER A 539 -4.56 22.65 34.99
N ARG A 540 -3.21 22.54 35.02
CA ARG A 540 -2.37 21.71 35.94
C ARG A 540 -2.49 20.15 35.92
N ALA A 541 -1.52 19.37 36.42
CA ALA A 541 -0.04 19.44 36.45
C ALA A 541 0.53 18.20 37.17
N MET A 542 1.59 17.55 36.66
CA MET A 542 2.66 16.97 37.48
C MET A 542 3.91 16.68 36.63
N VAL A 543 5.11 16.79 37.24
CA VAL A 543 6.40 16.43 36.63
C VAL A 543 7.08 15.36 37.50
N LEU A 544 7.64 14.32 36.88
CA LEU A 544 8.64 13.43 37.50
C LEU A 544 9.55 12.82 36.43
N SER A 545 10.78 12.46 36.82
CA SER A 545 11.92 12.37 35.90
C SER A 545 12.06 11.03 35.18
N ILE A 546 12.46 11.12 33.91
CA ILE A 546 12.92 9.99 33.08
C ILE A 546 14.30 9.55 33.56
N THR A 547 14.48 8.27 33.94
CA THR A 547 15.80 7.58 33.91
C THR A 547 15.74 6.04 33.89
N GLU A 548 14.73 5.36 34.45
CA GLU A 548 14.78 3.88 34.61
C GLU A 548 13.81 3.07 33.74
N LEU A 549 12.93 3.69 32.94
CA LEU A 549 11.87 3.00 32.19
C LEU A 549 12.34 2.35 30.85
N MET A 550 13.56 1.82 30.80
CA MET A 550 14.18 1.28 29.56
C MET A 550 14.57 -0.21 29.62
N VAL A 551 14.34 -0.91 30.74
CA VAL A 551 14.78 -2.32 30.91
C VAL A 551 13.66 -3.26 31.39
N ALA A 552 12.54 -2.74 31.91
CA ALA A 552 11.50 -3.57 32.56
C ALA A 552 10.30 -3.95 31.67
N ALA A 553 10.08 -3.29 30.53
CA ALA A 553 8.81 -3.34 29.80
C ALA A 553 8.51 -4.64 29.00
N VAL A 554 9.45 -5.59 28.94
CA VAL A 554 9.42 -6.73 27.99
C VAL A 554 8.85 -8.03 28.61
N VAL A 555 8.60 -8.07 29.92
CA VAL A 555 8.35 -9.35 30.65
C VAL A 555 6.98 -9.44 31.34
N THR A 556 6.18 -8.36 31.40
CA THR A 556 4.87 -8.35 32.11
C THR A 556 3.71 -7.80 31.27
N ALA A 557 3.75 -7.96 29.95
CA ALA A 557 2.58 -7.78 29.10
C ALA A 557 1.76 -9.09 29.08
N GLY A 558 0.60 -9.09 29.75
CA GLY A 558 -0.49 -10.01 29.41
C GLY A 558 -1.06 -9.67 28.01
N PRO A 559 -2.01 -10.45 27.47
CA PRO A 559 -2.57 -10.20 26.15
C PRO A 559 -3.31 -8.86 26.11
N VAL A 560 -2.64 -7.85 25.55
CA VAL A 560 -3.26 -6.57 25.21
C VAL A 560 -4.18 -6.82 24.01
N LYS A 561 -5.49 -6.87 24.23
CA LYS A 561 -6.47 -6.72 23.14
C LYS A 561 -6.25 -5.34 22.51
N ILE A 562 -5.67 -5.31 21.30
CA ILE A 562 -5.57 -4.09 20.50
C ILE A 562 -6.97 -3.84 19.90
N PRO A 563 -7.64 -2.71 20.16
CA PRO A 563 -9.02 -2.49 19.75
C PRO A 563 -9.10 -1.98 18.30
N SER A 564 -8.91 -2.90 17.35
CA SER A 564 -9.02 -2.66 15.91
C SER A 564 -10.35 -1.98 15.55
N LEU A 565 -10.26 -0.88 14.80
CA LEU A 565 -11.33 -0.49 13.87
C LEU A 565 -11.26 -1.41 12.65
N ALA A 566 -12.35 -1.56 11.90
CA ALA A 566 -12.32 -2.39 10.69
C ALA A 566 -11.34 -1.77 9.67
N ARG A 567 -10.40 -2.59 9.20
CA ARG A 567 -9.33 -2.17 8.28
C ARG A 567 -9.94 -1.64 6.97
N ARG A 568 -9.40 -0.54 6.45
CA ARG A 568 -9.64 -0.11 5.06
C ARG A 568 -9.16 -1.21 4.11
N ALA A 569 -10.09 -1.86 3.42
CA ALA A 569 -9.81 -2.95 2.50
C ALA A 569 -9.35 -2.42 1.13
N VAL A 570 -9.75 -1.21 0.76
CA VAL A 570 -9.27 -0.49 -0.44
C VAL A 570 -8.62 0.86 -0.07
N THR A 571 -7.77 1.38 -0.96
CA THR A 571 -7.05 2.66 -0.76
C THR A 571 -7.74 3.85 -1.43
N GLU A 572 -8.46 3.59 -2.52
CA GLU A 572 -9.37 4.50 -3.21
C GLU A 572 -10.59 3.69 -3.70
N LEU A 573 -11.70 4.36 -4.00
CA LEU A 573 -12.84 3.73 -4.67
C LEU A 573 -12.75 3.98 -6.18
N ASP A 574 -13.28 3.06 -6.97
CA ASP A 574 -13.67 3.35 -8.34
C ASP A 574 -14.99 4.13 -8.29
N GLU A 575 -14.90 5.45 -8.28
CA GLU A 575 -16.07 6.34 -8.14
C GLU A 575 -17.11 6.13 -9.27
N ALA A 576 -16.73 5.58 -10.44
CA ALA A 576 -17.69 5.22 -11.49
C ALA A 576 -18.42 3.90 -11.17
N ALA A 577 -17.72 2.92 -10.60
CA ALA A 577 -18.35 1.70 -10.08
C ALA A 577 -19.22 1.98 -8.84
N VAL A 578 -18.89 2.99 -8.02
CA VAL A 578 -19.73 3.50 -6.92
C VAL A 578 -21.00 4.18 -7.48
N GLU A 579 -20.87 5.07 -8.45
CA GLU A 579 -22.00 5.76 -9.08
C GLU A 579 -22.94 4.80 -9.84
N GLU A 580 -22.41 3.67 -10.32
CA GLU A 580 -23.22 2.54 -10.80
C GLU A 580 -23.90 1.78 -9.65
N ALA A 581 -23.14 1.33 -8.66
CA ALA A 581 -23.57 0.39 -7.62
C ALA A 581 -24.48 1.01 -6.54
N HIS A 582 -24.41 2.32 -6.33
CA HIS A 582 -25.09 3.05 -5.25
C HIS A 582 -25.91 4.24 -5.76
N ARG A 583 -26.61 4.04 -6.89
CA ARG A 583 -27.56 5.02 -7.45
C ARG A 583 -28.65 5.37 -6.43
N ARG A 584 -28.89 6.67 -6.27
CA ARG A 584 -29.95 7.21 -5.41
C ARG A 584 -31.33 6.87 -5.98
N ASP A 585 -32.24 6.49 -5.09
CA ASP A 585 -33.66 6.35 -5.40
C ASP A 585 -34.38 7.69 -5.23
N ASP A 586 -34.69 8.36 -6.35
CA ASP A 586 -35.45 9.61 -6.37
C ASP A 586 -36.97 9.40 -6.19
N THR A 587 -37.44 8.14 -6.08
CA THR A 587 -38.84 7.80 -5.73
C THR A 587 -39.03 7.51 -4.24
N ALA A 588 -37.97 7.62 -3.44
CA ALA A 588 -37.98 7.25 -2.03
C ALA A 588 -38.71 8.26 -1.12
N THR A 589 -39.82 7.84 -0.51
CA THR A 589 -40.43 8.51 0.64
C THR A 589 -39.66 8.15 1.91
N LYS A 590 -39.12 9.15 2.60
CA LYS A 590 -38.30 8.97 3.81
C LYS A 590 -39.11 9.27 5.07
N ALA A 591 -38.92 8.46 6.12
CA ALA A 591 -39.41 8.76 7.47
C ALA A 591 -38.38 9.49 8.34
N PHE A 592 -37.09 9.38 7.97
CA PHE A 592 -35.98 10.17 8.48
C PHE A 592 -34.98 10.40 7.34
N SER A 593 -34.31 11.54 7.30
CA SER A 593 -33.21 11.78 6.36
C SER A 593 -32.00 12.38 7.08
N GLY A 594 -30.80 11.86 6.79
CA GLY A 594 -29.55 12.27 7.45
C GLY A 594 -29.51 12.06 8.97
N THR A 595 -30.33 11.18 9.54
CA THR A 595 -30.41 10.95 10.99
C THR A 595 -29.21 10.12 11.49
N GLN A 596 -28.81 10.35 12.74
CA GLN A 596 -27.88 9.45 13.45
C GLN A 596 -28.65 8.28 14.07
N ILE A 597 -28.24 7.06 13.74
CA ILE A 597 -28.67 5.85 14.46
C ILE A 597 -27.76 5.68 15.68
N LYS A 598 -28.34 5.69 16.88
CA LYS A 598 -27.64 5.59 18.16
C LYS A 598 -27.84 4.22 18.80
N THR A 599 -26.78 3.68 19.41
CA THR A 599 -26.81 2.48 20.25
C THR A 599 -27.29 2.83 21.66
N PHE A 600 -27.73 1.84 22.45
CA PHE A 600 -28.28 2.10 23.79
C PHE A 600 -27.30 2.79 24.76
N ASP A 601 -25.99 2.59 24.58
CA ASP A 601 -24.93 3.25 25.36
C ASP A 601 -24.61 4.68 24.91
N GLY A 602 -25.29 5.20 23.87
CA GLY A 602 -25.21 6.58 23.41
C GLY A 602 -24.22 6.86 22.27
N ARG A 603 -23.48 5.83 21.81
CA ARG A 603 -22.63 5.91 20.61
C ARG A 603 -23.47 5.94 19.33
N CYS A 604 -22.84 6.27 18.20
CA CYS A 604 -23.47 6.37 16.87
C CYS A 604 -22.95 5.29 15.90
N LEU A 605 -23.83 4.81 15.02
CA LEU A 605 -23.46 3.97 13.88
C LEU A 605 -22.82 4.81 12.77
N PHE A 606 -21.70 4.33 12.22
CA PHE A 606 -20.98 4.95 11.11
C PHE A 606 -20.43 3.90 10.14
N VAL A 607 -19.93 4.35 8.99
CA VAL A 607 -19.11 3.55 8.08
C VAL A 607 -17.90 4.33 7.57
N ASP A 608 -16.79 3.63 7.33
CA ASP A 608 -15.69 4.13 6.53
C ASP A 608 -15.90 3.65 5.10
N LYS A 609 -16.02 4.56 4.12
CA LYS A 609 -16.31 4.18 2.72
C LYS A 609 -15.22 3.32 2.07
N LEU A 610 -14.05 3.17 2.71
CA LEU A 610 -12.91 2.38 2.24
C LEU A 610 -12.76 1.03 2.96
N SER A 611 -13.63 0.66 3.91
CA SER A 611 -13.61 -0.68 4.55
C SER A 611 -14.43 -1.76 3.81
N GLY A 612 -15.10 -1.40 2.72
CA GLY A 612 -15.67 -2.33 1.73
C GLY A 612 -14.74 -2.62 0.55
N ASP A 613 -15.31 -3.16 -0.52
CA ASP A 613 -14.64 -3.39 -1.80
C ASP A 613 -14.42 -2.11 -2.62
N PHE A 614 -13.92 -2.26 -3.84
CA PHE A 614 -13.59 -1.16 -4.75
C PHE A 614 -14.78 -0.26 -5.14
N ARG A 615 -16.02 -0.72 -4.90
CA ARG A 615 -17.27 0.01 -5.15
C ARG A 615 -18.07 0.29 -3.87
N ALA A 616 -17.43 0.21 -2.69
CA ALA A 616 -18.02 0.39 -1.35
C ALA A 616 -19.07 -0.67 -0.93
N ASN A 617 -19.17 -1.78 -1.66
CA ASN A 617 -19.96 -2.94 -1.26
C ASN A 617 -19.24 -3.75 -0.16
N LEU A 618 -19.99 -4.53 0.62
CA LEU A 618 -19.49 -5.35 1.73
C LEU A 618 -18.91 -4.53 2.92
N THR A 619 -19.15 -3.21 2.95
CA THR A 619 -18.62 -2.29 3.98
C THR A 619 -19.20 -2.60 5.37
N PRO A 620 -18.39 -2.91 6.40
CA PRO A 620 -18.88 -3.21 7.75
C PRO A 620 -19.44 -1.96 8.46
N ILE A 621 -20.58 -2.14 9.13
CA ILE A 621 -21.23 -1.12 9.98
C ILE A 621 -20.49 -1.06 11.32
N GLN A 622 -20.06 0.13 11.73
CA GLN A 622 -19.20 0.35 12.90
C GLN A 622 -19.82 1.32 13.91
N VAL A 623 -19.27 1.36 15.12
CA VAL A 623 -19.78 2.14 16.26
C VAL A 623 -18.69 3.06 16.81
N ALA A 624 -18.96 4.37 16.86
CA ALA A 624 -18.06 5.41 17.36
C ALA A 624 -18.82 6.47 18.17
N GLU A 625 -18.11 7.38 18.82
CA GLU A 625 -18.75 8.55 19.46
C GLU A 625 -19.50 9.38 18.41
N CYS A 626 -20.67 9.90 18.76
CA CYS A 626 -21.43 10.77 17.85
C CYS A 626 -20.64 12.03 17.49
N ASP A 627 -20.80 12.49 16.25
CA ASP A 627 -20.13 13.65 15.66
C ASP A 627 -18.58 13.54 15.57
N SER A 628 -18.00 12.35 15.83
CA SER A 628 -16.55 12.12 15.82
C SER A 628 -15.96 11.64 14.48
N THR A 629 -16.80 11.27 13.51
CA THR A 629 -16.37 10.75 12.20
C THR A 629 -17.46 10.97 11.14
N ASP A 630 -17.04 11.10 9.89
CA ASP A 630 -17.93 11.01 8.73
C ASP A 630 -18.65 9.65 8.66
N GLY A 631 -19.70 9.57 7.83
CA GLY A 631 -20.45 8.34 7.59
C GLY A 631 -21.54 8.03 8.62
N GLN A 632 -21.81 8.94 9.57
CA GLN A 632 -22.83 8.80 10.63
C GLN A 632 -24.26 9.17 10.21
N GLY A 633 -24.47 9.67 8.99
CA GLY A 633 -25.80 10.05 8.48
C GLY A 633 -26.51 8.88 7.80
N TRP A 634 -27.79 8.70 8.12
CA TRP A 634 -28.64 7.62 7.62
C TRP A 634 -29.99 8.13 7.13
N ASP A 635 -30.46 7.60 6.01
CA ASP A 635 -31.82 7.75 5.51
C ASP A 635 -32.63 6.50 5.85
N VAL A 636 -33.88 6.69 6.30
CA VAL A 636 -34.82 5.60 6.60
C VAL A 636 -35.97 5.68 5.58
N ILE A 637 -35.91 4.82 4.56
CA ILE A 637 -36.85 4.80 3.42
C ILE A 637 -37.97 3.81 3.71
N VAL A 638 -39.21 4.31 3.80
CA VAL A 638 -40.41 3.52 4.10
C VAL A 638 -41.24 3.18 2.84
N ARG A 639 -40.87 3.75 1.70
CA ARG A 639 -41.42 3.45 0.38
C ARG A 639 -40.44 3.92 -0.69
N GLY A 640 -40.26 3.17 -1.78
CA GLY A 640 -39.42 3.58 -2.92
C GLY A 640 -39.28 2.46 -3.95
N ARG A 641 -38.41 2.63 -4.94
CA ARG A 641 -38.04 1.57 -5.89
C ARG A 641 -37.49 0.34 -5.18
N HIS A 642 -36.73 0.55 -4.11
CA HIS A 642 -36.07 -0.51 -3.35
C HIS A 642 -36.83 -0.94 -2.07
N ASN A 643 -38.04 -0.41 -1.86
CA ASN A 643 -38.95 -0.81 -0.79
C ASN A 643 -40.41 -0.65 -1.22
N ASP A 644 -41.04 -1.74 -1.65
CA ASP A 644 -42.47 -1.84 -1.99
C ASP A 644 -43.31 -2.54 -0.90
N VAL A 645 -42.71 -2.82 0.27
CA VAL A 645 -43.28 -3.68 1.32
C VAL A 645 -43.79 -2.84 2.49
N GLU A 646 -45.10 -2.90 2.74
CA GLU A 646 -45.77 -2.25 3.87
C GLU A 646 -45.20 -2.68 5.23
N ASP A 647 -45.27 -1.78 6.22
CA ASP A 647 -44.69 -1.92 7.57
C ASP A 647 -43.20 -2.33 7.57
N SER A 648 -42.42 -1.85 6.59
CA SER A 648 -40.97 -2.09 6.51
C SER A 648 -40.16 -0.84 6.13
N MET A 649 -38.87 -0.85 6.50
CA MET A 649 -37.89 0.18 6.17
C MET A 649 -36.66 -0.41 5.48
N LEU A 650 -36.08 0.40 4.61
CA LEU A 650 -34.77 0.24 4.02
C LEU A 650 -33.86 1.33 4.61
N VAL A 651 -32.73 0.93 5.21
CA VAL A 651 -31.80 1.85 5.90
C VAL A 651 -30.58 2.10 5.01
N VAL A 652 -30.35 3.35 4.62
CA VAL A 652 -29.34 3.74 3.63
C VAL A 652 -28.34 4.71 4.24
N ASN A 653 -27.05 4.53 3.99
CA ASN A 653 -26.03 5.46 4.46
C ASN A 653 -25.89 6.68 3.54
N THR A 654 -25.86 7.89 4.09
CA THR A 654 -25.81 9.12 3.28
C THR A 654 -24.42 9.47 2.74
N LEU A 655 -23.34 8.78 3.18
CA LEU A 655 -21.99 8.96 2.62
C LEU A 655 -21.72 8.03 1.43
N THR A 656 -22.30 6.82 1.42
CA THR A 656 -22.04 5.82 0.37
C THR A 656 -23.22 5.53 -0.54
N GLY A 657 -24.46 5.85 -0.16
CA GLY A 657 -25.67 5.42 -0.87
C GLY A 657 -25.98 3.92 -0.74
N ALA A 658 -25.23 3.21 0.12
CA ALA A 658 -25.38 1.76 0.30
C ALA A 658 -26.39 1.43 1.43
N CYS A 659 -27.14 0.34 1.23
CA CYS A 659 -28.19 -0.14 2.12
C CYS A 659 -27.66 -1.15 3.15
N PHE A 660 -28.22 -1.16 4.36
CA PHE A 660 -28.06 -2.28 5.32
C PHE A 660 -28.39 -3.61 4.63
N ASN A 661 -27.54 -4.63 4.81
CA ASN A 661 -27.76 -5.97 4.27
C ASN A 661 -27.33 -7.07 5.26
N PHE A 662 -28.12 -8.16 5.32
CA PHE A 662 -27.79 -9.39 6.03
C PHE A 662 -27.74 -10.60 5.08
N ASP A 663 -26.61 -11.31 5.07
CA ASP A 663 -26.46 -12.59 4.35
C ASP A 663 -25.98 -13.72 5.28
N PRO A 664 -26.88 -14.66 5.67
CA PRO A 664 -26.54 -15.76 6.58
C PRO A 664 -25.55 -16.78 5.97
N ARG A 665 -25.25 -16.71 4.66
CA ARG A 665 -24.30 -17.61 3.99
C ARG A 665 -22.84 -17.21 4.20
N ARG A 666 -22.57 -16.00 4.70
CA ARG A 666 -21.21 -15.53 5.02
C ARG A 666 -20.72 -16.07 6.35
N ALA A 667 -19.40 -15.98 6.58
CA ALA A 667 -18.78 -16.24 7.88
C ALA A 667 -19.37 -15.29 8.94
N ALA A 668 -19.61 -15.80 10.16
CA ALA A 668 -20.45 -15.18 11.19
C ALA A 668 -20.07 -13.73 11.57
N ASP A 669 -18.78 -13.39 11.50
CA ASP A 669 -18.21 -12.06 11.75
C ASP A 669 -18.40 -11.07 10.58
N SER A 670 -18.99 -11.51 9.46
CA SER A 670 -19.14 -10.74 8.22
C SER A 670 -20.55 -10.81 7.60
N GLN A 671 -21.54 -11.33 8.33
CA GLN A 671 -22.91 -11.51 7.84
C GLN A 671 -23.70 -10.19 7.72
N VAL A 672 -23.32 -9.15 8.45
CA VAL A 672 -23.94 -7.81 8.46
C VAL A 672 -22.98 -6.78 7.84
N PHE A 673 -23.45 -6.06 6.81
CA PHE A 673 -22.65 -5.14 6.00
C PHE A 673 -23.55 -4.18 5.21
N LEU A 674 -22.98 -3.12 4.63
CA LEU A 674 -23.65 -2.33 3.61
C LEU A 674 -23.46 -2.95 2.22
N PHE A 675 -24.52 -2.89 1.41
CA PHE A 675 -24.53 -3.39 0.05
C PHE A 675 -25.42 -2.52 -0.86
N SER A 676 -25.24 -2.63 -2.17
CA SER A 676 -26.06 -2.00 -3.20
C SER A 676 -27.55 -2.29 -2.96
N CYS A 677 -28.34 -1.23 -2.95
CA CYS A 677 -29.78 -1.30 -2.70
C CYS A 677 -30.48 -2.15 -3.78
N GLY A 678 -31.43 -2.99 -3.36
CA GLY A 678 -32.03 -4.03 -4.21
C GLY A 678 -31.22 -5.33 -4.31
N GLY A 679 -30.10 -5.47 -3.59
CA GLY A 679 -29.43 -6.76 -3.37
C GLY A 679 -28.50 -7.26 -4.48
N ARG A 680 -28.14 -6.44 -5.46
CA ARG A 680 -27.14 -6.78 -6.50
C ARG A 680 -25.99 -5.78 -6.52
N ALA A 681 -24.75 -6.25 -6.62
CA ALA A 681 -23.52 -5.47 -6.51
C ALA A 681 -23.32 -4.34 -7.55
N ASP A 682 -24.22 -4.22 -8.52
CA ASP A 682 -24.25 -3.27 -9.63
C ASP A 682 -25.41 -2.24 -9.51
N GLY A 683 -26.20 -2.27 -8.43
CA GLY A 683 -27.41 -1.46 -8.29
C GLY A 683 -28.55 -1.86 -9.26
N GLY A 684 -28.40 -2.98 -9.96
CA GLY A 684 -29.35 -3.56 -10.92
C GLY A 684 -30.38 -4.49 -10.28
N GLY A 685 -30.55 -4.42 -8.96
CA GLY A 685 -31.62 -5.09 -8.22
C GLY A 685 -32.81 -4.15 -7.99
N ASP A 686 -33.96 -4.72 -7.64
CA ASP A 686 -35.16 -3.96 -7.29
C ASP A 686 -35.40 -4.08 -5.77
N VAL A 687 -36.01 -5.16 -5.26
CA VAL A 687 -36.29 -5.34 -3.82
C VAL A 687 -35.73 -6.68 -3.30
N THR A 688 -35.29 -6.73 -2.04
CA THR A 688 -34.80 -7.95 -1.37
C THR A 688 -35.11 -7.97 0.13
N ASP A 689 -35.61 -9.09 0.65
CA ASP A 689 -35.79 -9.31 2.10
C ASP A 689 -34.46 -9.30 2.89
N SER A 690 -33.29 -9.34 2.22
CA SER A 690 -31.98 -9.21 2.88
C SER A 690 -31.63 -7.79 3.33
N GLN A 691 -32.38 -6.78 2.87
CA GLN A 691 -32.13 -5.35 3.15
C GLN A 691 -33.32 -4.63 3.80
N LEU A 692 -34.48 -5.31 3.90
CA LEU A 692 -35.68 -4.77 4.51
C LEU A 692 -35.81 -5.22 5.98
N PHE A 693 -36.25 -4.30 6.82
CA PHE A 693 -36.42 -4.48 8.26
C PHE A 693 -37.84 -4.04 8.66
N PRO A 694 -38.57 -4.75 9.54
CA PRO A 694 -39.90 -4.31 9.99
C PRO A 694 -39.86 -2.92 10.65
N TYR A 695 -40.82 -2.06 10.31
CA TYR A 695 -40.91 -0.70 10.84
C TYR A 695 -42.36 -0.23 10.93
N THR A 696 -42.86 -0.06 12.15
CA THR A 696 -44.24 0.37 12.45
C THR A 696 -44.33 1.85 12.84
N GLY A 697 -43.35 2.67 12.45
CA GLY A 697 -43.25 4.08 12.83
C GLY A 697 -42.57 4.35 14.18
N GLY A 698 -41.98 5.54 14.31
CA GLY A 698 -41.38 6.06 15.54
C GLY A 698 -39.85 6.07 15.53
N ALA A 699 -39.25 6.76 16.50
CA ALA A 699 -37.78 6.89 16.61
C ALA A 699 -37.08 5.70 17.30
N GLY A 700 -37.84 4.73 17.81
CA GLY A 700 -37.32 3.63 18.64
C GLY A 700 -37.33 3.95 20.14
N PRO A 701 -36.52 3.25 20.96
CA PRO A 701 -35.53 2.26 20.56
C PRO A 701 -36.17 0.98 20.00
N GLY A 702 -35.53 0.36 19.01
CA GLY A 702 -35.97 -0.89 18.38
C GLY A 702 -34.80 -1.72 17.85
N SER A 703 -35.07 -2.96 17.46
CA SER A 703 -34.06 -3.90 16.94
C SER A 703 -34.20 -4.06 15.43
N PHE A 704 -33.08 -4.10 14.71
CA PHE A 704 -33.09 -4.44 13.28
C PHE A 704 -33.15 -5.96 13.12
N THR A 705 -34.33 -6.47 12.77
CA THR A 705 -34.55 -7.85 12.32
C THR A 705 -34.62 -7.90 10.78
N PRO A 706 -33.68 -8.55 10.08
CA PRO A 706 -33.71 -8.59 8.62
C PRO A 706 -34.83 -9.54 8.17
N ARG A 707 -35.61 -9.19 7.14
CA ARG A 707 -36.80 -9.97 6.77
C ARG A 707 -36.51 -11.40 6.29
N ASN A 708 -35.30 -11.67 5.80
CA ASN A 708 -34.84 -13.02 5.45
C ASN A 708 -34.47 -13.89 6.68
N ASP A 709 -34.33 -13.32 7.88
CA ASP A 709 -34.28 -14.07 9.15
C ASP A 709 -34.82 -13.24 10.34
N LEU A 710 -36.14 -13.28 10.53
CA LEU A 710 -36.83 -12.59 11.62
C LEU A 710 -36.54 -13.15 13.03
N ALA A 711 -35.77 -14.24 13.17
CA ALA A 711 -35.32 -14.75 14.47
C ALA A 711 -33.99 -14.13 14.92
N SER A 712 -33.28 -13.45 14.01
CA SER A 712 -31.99 -12.82 14.25
C SER A 712 -32.12 -11.29 14.34
N CYS A 713 -31.36 -10.70 15.25
CA CYS A 713 -31.32 -9.27 15.55
C CYS A 713 -29.90 -8.74 15.36
N PHE A 714 -29.75 -7.55 14.78
CA PHE A 714 -28.47 -6.84 14.78
C PHE A 714 -28.05 -6.57 16.23
N THR A 715 -26.76 -6.75 16.54
CA THR A 715 -26.19 -6.64 17.89
C THR A 715 -24.87 -5.87 17.86
N VAL A 716 -24.54 -5.11 18.90
CA VAL A 716 -23.24 -4.40 18.99
C VAL A 716 -22.17 -5.35 19.53
N THR A 717 -21.13 -5.62 18.75
CA THR A 717 -19.99 -6.45 19.15
C THR A 717 -18.71 -5.61 19.15
N ASP A 718 -18.23 -5.23 20.34
CA ASP A 718 -17.11 -4.29 20.60
C ASP A 718 -17.26 -2.91 19.90
N LYS A 719 -17.00 -2.86 18.59
CA LYS A 719 -17.03 -1.66 17.73
C LYS A 719 -17.71 -1.89 16.36
N VAL A 720 -18.24 -3.08 16.09
CA VAL A 720 -18.96 -3.43 14.86
C VAL A 720 -20.40 -3.83 15.17
N VAL A 721 -21.29 -3.74 14.19
CA VAL A 721 -22.62 -4.34 14.27
C VAL A 721 -22.57 -5.75 13.68
N GLY A 722 -22.79 -6.74 14.52
CA GLY A 722 -22.92 -8.15 14.15
C GLY A 722 -24.38 -8.62 14.17
N ILE A 723 -24.57 -9.93 14.27
CA ILE A 723 -25.88 -10.59 14.30
C ILE A 723 -25.92 -11.63 15.44
N GLU A 724 -27.03 -11.69 16.16
CA GLU A 724 -27.31 -12.69 17.19
C GLU A 724 -28.81 -13.06 17.20
N PRO A 725 -29.22 -14.20 17.77
CA PRO A 725 -30.63 -14.48 18.03
C PRO A 725 -31.28 -13.37 18.86
N CYS A 726 -32.50 -12.97 18.50
CA CYS A 726 -33.22 -11.89 19.18
C CYS A 726 -33.50 -12.21 20.66
N ALA A 727 -33.00 -11.36 21.55
CA ALA A 727 -33.08 -11.55 23.00
C ALA A 727 -33.83 -10.38 23.66
N SER A 728 -35.04 -10.64 24.17
CA SER A 728 -35.86 -9.62 24.83
C SER A 728 -35.14 -9.02 26.04
N GLY A 729 -34.93 -7.70 26.01
CA GLY A 729 -34.19 -6.96 27.04
C GLY A 729 -32.66 -6.90 26.83
N ASN A 730 -32.11 -7.44 25.75
CA ASN A 730 -30.72 -7.21 25.38
C ASN A 730 -30.55 -5.76 24.89
N LEU A 731 -29.71 -4.99 25.57
CA LEU A 731 -29.48 -3.56 25.29
C LEU A 731 -28.59 -3.36 24.06
N ASP A 732 -27.70 -4.32 23.77
CA ASP A 732 -26.80 -4.26 22.61
C ASP A 732 -27.52 -4.53 21.28
N GLN A 733 -28.78 -4.98 21.34
CA GLN A 733 -29.68 -5.17 20.20
C GLN A 733 -30.68 -4.00 20.01
N LEU A 734 -30.50 -2.87 20.71
CA LEU A 734 -31.40 -1.71 20.66
C LEU A 734 -30.76 -0.47 20.03
N PHE A 735 -31.45 0.09 19.03
CA PHE A 735 -31.03 1.24 18.23
C PHE A 735 -32.11 2.32 18.22
N LEU A 736 -31.69 3.59 18.19
CA LEU A 736 -32.55 4.78 18.29
C LEU A 736 -32.25 5.77 17.17
N PHE A 737 -33.25 6.22 16.43
CA PHE A 737 -33.12 7.29 15.43
C PHE A 737 -33.08 8.67 16.11
N SER A 738 -32.12 9.51 15.72
CA SER A 738 -31.98 10.87 16.27
C SER A 738 -32.87 11.85 15.51
N GLY A 739 -34.11 12.03 15.96
CA GLY A 739 -35.04 13.01 15.42
C GLY A 739 -36.51 12.73 15.77
N VAL A 740 -37.40 13.56 15.24
CA VAL A 740 -38.83 13.23 15.11
C VAL A 740 -39.02 12.62 13.71
N PRO A 741 -39.85 11.56 13.53
CA PRO A 741 -40.15 11.08 12.20
C PRO A 741 -40.87 12.16 11.40
N GLU A 742 -40.33 12.51 10.23
CA GLU A 742 -40.88 13.52 9.32
C GLU A 742 -40.99 12.89 7.93
N ILE A 743 -42.20 12.81 7.40
CA ILE A 743 -42.48 12.10 6.15
C ILE A 743 -42.10 13.03 4.99
N ILE A 744 -40.86 12.90 4.53
CA ILE A 744 -40.31 13.66 3.41
C ILE A 744 -40.61 12.85 2.14
N ASP A 745 -41.63 13.29 1.41
CA ASP A 745 -42.03 12.74 0.11
C ASP A 745 -41.47 13.61 -1.03
N PRO A 746 -40.94 13.05 -2.14
CA PRO A 746 -40.32 13.83 -3.22
C PRO A 746 -41.25 14.80 -3.98
N GLY A 747 -42.56 14.82 -3.66
CA GLY A 747 -43.61 15.33 -4.54
C GLY A 747 -44.67 16.23 -3.94
N ASN A 748 -44.50 16.85 -2.76
CA ASN A 748 -45.46 17.87 -2.30
C ASN A 748 -44.89 18.93 -1.34
N GLY A 749 -45.13 20.21 -1.65
CA GLY A 749 -44.75 21.35 -0.81
C GLY A 749 -45.96 22.15 -0.34
N GLN A 750 -46.54 21.78 0.81
CA GLN A 750 -47.60 22.55 1.47
C GLN A 750 -47.66 22.28 2.98
N GLU A 751 -47.85 23.34 3.77
CA GLU A 751 -47.84 23.34 5.25
C GLU A 751 -49.20 22.95 5.90
N PRO A 752 -49.23 22.63 7.22
CA PRO A 752 -50.19 21.68 7.79
C PRO A 752 -51.47 22.29 8.42
N ASN A 753 -52.42 21.42 8.77
CA ASN A 753 -53.49 21.69 9.76
C ASN A 753 -53.88 20.41 10.55
N GLU A 754 -54.21 20.60 11.83
CA GLU A 754 -54.67 19.61 12.83
C GLU A 754 -56.21 19.69 13.05
N PRO A 755 -56.87 18.89 13.93
CA PRO A 755 -56.60 17.50 14.37
C PRO A 755 -57.86 16.59 14.53
N SER A 756 -57.65 15.26 14.66
CA SER A 756 -58.53 14.27 15.37
C SER A 756 -59.95 13.95 14.79
N PRO A 757 -60.66 12.88 15.25
CA PRO A 757 -60.30 11.79 16.17
C PRO A 757 -60.49 10.34 15.59
N SER A 758 -60.26 9.32 16.43
CA SER A 758 -60.33 7.86 16.19
C SER A 758 -61.53 7.18 16.93
N PRO A 759 -61.67 5.83 17.02
CA PRO A 759 -61.57 4.70 16.06
C PRO A 759 -62.92 3.90 15.95
N PRO A 760 -63.03 2.72 15.28
CA PRO A 760 -62.76 1.42 15.95
C PRO A 760 -62.33 0.20 15.06
N GLN A 761 -61.91 -0.88 15.74
CA GLN A 761 -61.64 -2.27 15.29
C GLN A 761 -62.95 -3.15 15.27
N PRO A 762 -62.94 -4.49 14.99
CA PRO A 762 -62.10 -5.35 14.10
C PRO A 762 -62.95 -6.43 13.31
N SER A 763 -62.29 -7.47 12.73
CA SER A 763 -62.84 -8.79 12.25
C SER A 763 -63.33 -8.86 10.78
N SER A 764 -63.28 -9.99 10.02
CA SER A 764 -62.79 -11.37 10.26
C SER A 764 -62.53 -12.18 8.95
N VAL A 765 -61.46 -12.99 8.96
CA VAL A 765 -61.29 -14.41 8.49
C VAL A 765 -62.14 -14.97 7.32
N VAL A 766 -61.50 -15.57 6.30
CA VAL A 766 -61.68 -16.97 5.76
C VAL A 766 -60.83 -17.20 4.46
N SER A 767 -60.40 -18.45 4.21
CA SER A 767 -59.41 -18.88 3.17
C SER A 767 -60.03 -19.67 1.98
N ILE A 768 -59.23 -20.05 0.94
CA ILE A 768 -59.13 -21.41 0.27
C ILE A 768 -58.56 -21.40 -1.20
N THR A 769 -57.29 -21.82 -1.34
CA THR A 769 -56.63 -22.90 -2.18
C THR A 769 -56.80 -23.14 -3.73
N SER A 770 -55.66 -23.53 -4.39
CA SER A 770 -55.43 -24.44 -5.58
C SER A 770 -55.78 -23.99 -7.04
N SER A 771 -55.22 -24.45 -8.19
CA SER A 771 -54.19 -25.47 -8.66
C SER A 771 -54.04 -25.43 -10.23
N SER A 772 -53.11 -26.02 -11.03
CA SER A 772 -51.74 -26.62 -10.97
C SER A 772 -51.24 -27.08 -12.41
N GLU A 773 -49.93 -27.38 -12.61
CA GLU A 773 -49.27 -28.24 -13.68
C GLU A 773 -49.29 -27.82 -15.20
N LEU A 774 -48.46 -28.29 -16.18
CA LEU A 774 -47.04 -28.79 -16.32
C LEU A 774 -46.66 -29.06 -17.84
N THR A 775 -45.38 -29.38 -18.20
CA THR A 775 -44.80 -30.08 -19.41
C THR A 775 -43.95 -29.31 -20.49
N SER A 776 -43.19 -30.02 -21.37
CA SER A 776 -41.92 -29.59 -22.07
C SER A 776 -41.56 -30.33 -23.40
N GLU A 777 -40.54 -29.89 -24.20
CA GLU A 777 -39.67 -30.70 -25.14
C GLU A 777 -38.55 -29.91 -25.94
N THR A 778 -37.55 -30.57 -26.58
CA THR A 778 -36.38 -30.05 -27.40
C THR A 778 -35.81 -31.19 -28.36
N PRO A 779 -34.58 -31.25 -29.02
CA PRO A 779 -33.41 -30.34 -29.28
C PRO A 779 -32.75 -30.44 -30.74
N SER A 780 -31.44 -30.07 -30.92
CA SER A 780 -30.43 -30.47 -32.00
C SER A 780 -30.03 -29.47 -33.14
N VAL A 781 -28.98 -29.71 -33.97
CA VAL A 781 -27.52 -29.34 -33.86
C VAL A 781 -26.72 -29.63 -35.18
N THR A 782 -25.74 -28.80 -35.66
CA THR A 782 -24.50 -29.19 -36.47
C THR A 782 -23.58 -28.00 -36.90
N THR A 783 -22.37 -28.29 -37.45
CA THR A 783 -21.21 -27.37 -37.68
C THR A 783 -20.41 -27.63 -39.01
N VAL A 784 -19.42 -26.78 -39.39
CA VAL A 784 -18.09 -27.05 -40.07
C VAL A 784 -17.51 -25.81 -40.83
N SER A 785 -16.18 -25.75 -41.04
CA SER A 785 -15.33 -24.57 -41.38
C SER A 785 -14.79 -24.49 -42.84
N SER A 786 -14.27 -23.31 -43.29
CA SER A 786 -12.84 -23.12 -43.70
C SER A 786 -12.48 -21.91 -44.63
N LEU A 787 -11.44 -21.17 -44.20
CA LEU A 787 -10.42 -20.33 -44.90
C LEU A 787 -10.50 -20.01 -46.42
N THR A 788 -10.47 -18.71 -46.76
CA THR A 788 -9.30 -17.95 -47.32
C THR A 788 -9.73 -16.52 -47.67
N GLY A 789 -8.81 -15.55 -47.77
CA GLY A 789 -9.18 -14.12 -47.88
C GLY A 789 -8.42 -13.30 -48.93
N THR A 790 -8.84 -12.04 -49.10
CA THR A 790 -8.02 -10.83 -49.38
C THR A 790 -8.89 -9.60 -49.08
N ALA A 791 -8.32 -8.51 -48.58
CA ALA A 791 -9.06 -7.40 -47.96
C ALA A 791 -9.53 -6.30 -48.93
N THR A 792 -10.65 -5.64 -48.62
CA THR A 792 -10.70 -4.17 -48.37
C THR A 792 -12.06 -3.69 -47.83
N THR A 793 -12.00 -2.62 -47.02
CA THR A 793 -13.12 -1.80 -46.49
C THR A 793 -14.15 -2.45 -45.57
N GLY A 794 -14.42 -1.80 -44.43
CA GLY A 794 -15.09 -2.39 -43.27
C GLY A 794 -14.09 -3.06 -42.35
N THR A 795 -13.97 -2.60 -41.10
CA THR A 795 -12.95 -3.09 -40.16
C THR A 795 -13.42 -4.37 -39.47
N ALA A 796 -13.49 -5.46 -40.24
CA ALA A 796 -13.52 -6.80 -39.67
C ALA A 796 -12.23 -7.00 -38.85
N VAL A 797 -12.36 -7.35 -37.58
CA VAL A 797 -11.19 -7.58 -36.71
C VAL A 797 -10.56 -8.91 -37.13
N THR A 798 -9.28 -8.87 -37.52
CA THR A 798 -8.51 -10.10 -37.77
C THR A 798 -8.47 -10.96 -36.52
N GLU A 799 -8.59 -12.27 -36.70
CA GLU A 799 -8.46 -13.28 -35.64
C GLU A 799 -7.21 -13.01 -34.78
N ILE A 800 -7.43 -12.77 -33.48
CA ILE A 800 -6.35 -12.54 -32.51
C ILE A 800 -6.11 -13.90 -31.83
N PRO A 801 -5.02 -14.61 -32.16
CA PRO A 801 -4.75 -15.94 -31.61
C PRO A 801 -4.45 -15.83 -30.11
N ASN A 802 -4.91 -16.82 -29.34
CA ASN A 802 -4.59 -16.90 -27.92
C ASN A 802 -3.06 -17.08 -27.72
N PRO A 803 -2.34 -16.18 -27.05
CA PRO A 803 -0.87 -16.20 -27.05
C PRO A 803 -0.27 -17.41 -26.29
N THR A 804 0.51 -18.22 -26.99
CA THR A 804 1.26 -19.34 -26.39
C THR A 804 2.61 -18.93 -25.78
N ASP A 805 3.10 -17.75 -26.12
CA ASP A 805 4.30 -17.10 -25.58
C ASP A 805 3.94 -15.78 -24.89
N PRO A 806 4.74 -15.24 -23.96
CA PRO A 806 4.45 -13.99 -23.27
C PRO A 806 4.30 -12.80 -24.24
N ALA A 807 3.14 -12.15 -24.19
CA ALA A 807 2.75 -11.06 -25.10
C ALA A 807 2.26 -9.84 -24.31
N PRO A 808 2.44 -8.58 -24.78
CA PRO A 808 1.94 -7.40 -24.09
C PRO A 808 0.41 -7.44 -23.91
N VAL A 809 -0.09 -6.92 -22.78
CA VAL A 809 -1.53 -6.82 -22.50
C VAL A 809 -1.94 -5.39 -22.14
N SER A 810 -3.21 -5.02 -22.36
CA SER A 810 -3.72 -3.70 -22.00
C SER A 810 -4.25 -3.57 -20.56
N GLY A 811 -4.45 -4.70 -19.86
CA GLY A 811 -4.82 -4.71 -18.44
C GLY A 811 -3.61 -4.75 -17.50
N ALA A 812 -3.85 -5.08 -16.23
CA ALA A 812 -2.82 -5.07 -15.20
C ALA A 812 -1.80 -6.21 -15.36
N GLY A 813 -0.50 -5.86 -15.27
CA GLY A 813 0.61 -6.82 -15.26
C GLY A 813 1.58 -6.75 -16.44
N GLU A 814 1.37 -5.81 -17.37
CA GLU A 814 2.24 -5.46 -18.53
C GLU A 814 2.41 -6.55 -19.61
N VAL A 815 2.57 -7.82 -19.24
CA VAL A 815 2.81 -8.96 -20.14
C VAL A 815 2.02 -10.19 -19.70
N LEU A 816 1.31 -10.82 -20.62
CA LEU A 816 0.62 -12.10 -20.43
C LEU A 816 1.59 -13.19 -20.02
N GLN A 817 1.18 -14.05 -19.08
CA GLN A 817 1.91 -15.25 -18.69
C GLN A 817 1.07 -16.48 -19.08
N PRO A 818 1.32 -17.11 -20.24
CA PRO A 818 0.48 -18.22 -20.73
C PRO A 818 0.31 -19.37 -19.73
N THR A 819 1.33 -19.64 -18.90
CA THR A 819 1.24 -20.65 -17.82
C THR A 819 0.31 -20.24 -16.68
N ALA A 820 0.22 -18.94 -16.35
CA ALA A 820 -0.67 -18.44 -15.30
C ALA A 820 -2.10 -18.21 -15.82
N ALA A 821 -2.26 -17.96 -17.12
CA ALA A 821 -3.55 -18.00 -17.80
C ALA A 821 -4.10 -19.44 -17.86
N ALA A 822 -3.27 -20.42 -18.21
CA ALA A 822 -3.66 -21.84 -18.19
C ALA A 822 -3.95 -22.38 -16.76
N GLU A 823 -3.33 -21.80 -15.72
CA GLU A 823 -3.66 -22.09 -14.31
C GLU A 823 -5.00 -21.44 -13.89
N ALA A 824 -5.32 -20.24 -14.39
CA ALA A 824 -6.57 -19.53 -14.10
C ALA A 824 -7.78 -20.09 -14.88
N HIS A 825 -7.55 -20.64 -16.07
CA HIS A 825 -8.58 -21.11 -16.99
C HIS A 825 -8.45 -22.62 -17.27
N GLU A 826 -8.41 -23.43 -16.21
CA GLU A 826 -8.44 -24.90 -16.33
C GLU A 826 -9.74 -25.36 -17.03
N ARG A 827 -9.59 -26.08 -18.15
CA ARG A 827 -10.72 -26.50 -19.00
C ARG A 827 -11.55 -27.59 -18.33
N ASP A 828 -12.85 -27.32 -18.15
CA ASP A 828 -13.81 -28.33 -17.68
C ASP A 828 -14.19 -29.32 -18.80
N ASP A 829 -13.47 -30.45 -18.84
CA ASP A 829 -13.77 -31.61 -19.69
C ASP A 829 -14.95 -32.46 -19.18
N THR A 830 -15.51 -32.17 -17.99
CA THR A 830 -16.74 -32.81 -17.49
C THR A 830 -18.02 -32.05 -17.89
N ALA A 831 -17.88 -30.88 -18.49
CA ALA A 831 -18.98 -29.99 -18.83
C ALA A 831 -19.90 -30.51 -19.95
N THR A 832 -21.20 -30.58 -19.66
CA THR A 832 -22.26 -30.75 -20.67
C THR A 832 -22.52 -29.42 -21.37
N ARG A 833 -22.27 -29.38 -22.68
CA ARG A 833 -22.40 -28.18 -23.53
C ARG A 833 -23.65 -28.31 -24.40
N ALA A 834 -24.62 -27.41 -24.19
CA ALA A 834 -25.83 -27.33 -25.02
C ALA A 834 -25.52 -26.75 -26.40
N PHE A 835 -24.54 -25.85 -26.47
CA PHE A 835 -23.96 -25.31 -27.70
C PHE A 835 -22.45 -25.20 -27.56
N THR A 836 -21.73 -25.38 -28.66
CA THR A 836 -20.25 -25.35 -28.72
C THR A 836 -19.83 -24.47 -29.90
N SER A 837 -18.91 -23.55 -29.68
CA SER A 837 -18.38 -22.61 -30.68
C SER A 837 -19.45 -21.85 -31.49
N VAL A 838 -20.49 -21.38 -30.81
CA VAL A 838 -21.54 -20.52 -31.38
C VAL A 838 -21.20 -19.04 -31.22
N SER A 839 -21.71 -18.19 -32.11
CA SER A 839 -21.55 -16.74 -32.02
C SER A 839 -22.82 -16.08 -31.49
N ILE A 840 -22.70 -15.38 -30.38
CA ILE A 840 -23.79 -14.65 -29.73
C ILE A 840 -23.92 -13.29 -30.42
N ARG A 841 -25.15 -12.93 -30.83
CA ARG A 841 -25.46 -11.68 -31.53
C ARG A 841 -26.29 -10.74 -30.67
N ALA A 842 -25.95 -9.45 -30.71
CA ALA A 842 -26.76 -8.37 -30.18
C ALA A 842 -27.94 -8.05 -31.11
N SER A 843 -28.90 -7.27 -30.60
CA SER A 843 -30.11 -6.86 -31.33
C SER A 843 -29.86 -5.93 -32.52
N ASP A 844 -28.69 -5.31 -32.61
CA ASP A 844 -28.23 -4.53 -33.77
C ASP A 844 -27.57 -5.38 -34.86
N GLY A 845 -27.40 -6.69 -34.64
CA GLY A 845 -26.83 -7.65 -35.57
C GLY A 845 -25.34 -7.96 -35.35
N ARG A 846 -24.63 -7.21 -34.50
CA ARG A 846 -23.20 -7.42 -34.22
C ARG A 846 -22.95 -8.63 -33.31
N CYS A 847 -21.75 -9.19 -33.36
CA CYS A 847 -21.33 -10.35 -32.57
C CYS A 847 -20.51 -9.93 -31.34
N LEU A 848 -20.65 -10.67 -30.25
CA LEU A 848 -19.72 -10.58 -29.11
C LEU A 848 -18.33 -11.04 -29.56
N PHE A 849 -17.29 -10.33 -29.12
CA PHE A 849 -15.88 -10.59 -29.47
C PHE A 849 -14.96 -10.47 -28.25
N VAL A 850 -14.05 -11.42 -28.10
CA VAL A 850 -13.06 -11.54 -27.02
C VAL A 850 -11.65 -11.32 -27.56
N ASP A 851 -10.94 -10.33 -27.03
CA ASP A 851 -9.51 -10.12 -27.28
C ASP A 851 -8.67 -10.78 -26.17
N PRO A 852 -7.93 -11.87 -26.44
CA PRO A 852 -7.12 -12.58 -25.45
C PRO A 852 -5.95 -11.76 -24.87
N THR A 853 -5.67 -10.56 -25.39
CA THR A 853 -4.64 -9.63 -24.91
C THR A 853 -5.22 -8.42 -24.15
N ALA A 854 -6.54 -8.25 -24.09
CA ALA A 854 -7.15 -7.07 -23.49
C ALA A 854 -7.28 -7.10 -21.95
N GLY A 855 -7.03 -8.26 -21.34
CA GLY A 855 -7.17 -8.52 -19.90
C GLY A 855 -5.89 -8.32 -19.07
N ASP A 856 -5.88 -8.90 -17.87
CA ASP A 856 -4.68 -8.96 -17.00
C ASP A 856 -3.64 -9.99 -17.49
N PHE A 857 -2.53 -10.11 -16.77
CA PHE A 857 -1.46 -11.08 -17.07
C PHE A 857 -1.88 -12.57 -17.05
N ARG A 858 -3.11 -12.88 -16.62
CA ARG A 858 -3.71 -14.22 -16.56
C ARG A 858 -4.95 -14.36 -17.46
N GLN A 859 -5.29 -13.38 -18.30
CA GLN A 859 -6.52 -13.32 -19.10
C GLN A 859 -7.82 -13.10 -18.32
N ASN A 860 -7.76 -12.68 -17.05
CA ASN A 860 -8.94 -12.16 -16.35
C ASN A 860 -9.31 -10.76 -16.89
N LEU A 861 -10.55 -10.34 -16.59
CA LEU A 861 -11.04 -8.98 -16.85
C LEU A 861 -11.05 -8.55 -18.33
N ILE A 862 -10.99 -9.49 -19.30
CA ILE A 862 -10.99 -9.19 -20.74
C ILE A 862 -12.26 -8.46 -21.21
N PRO A 863 -12.10 -7.40 -22.01
CA PRO A 863 -13.12 -6.83 -22.87
C PRO A 863 -14.07 -7.80 -23.60
N ILE A 864 -15.34 -7.91 -23.22
CA ILE A 864 -16.36 -8.38 -24.18
C ILE A 864 -16.80 -7.18 -25.02
N SER A 865 -16.53 -7.22 -26.32
CA SER A 865 -16.79 -6.13 -27.27
C SER A 865 -17.83 -6.53 -28.32
N LEU A 866 -18.34 -5.57 -29.10
CA LEU A 866 -19.32 -5.80 -30.18
C LEU A 866 -18.75 -5.41 -31.54
N VAL A 867 -18.51 -6.42 -32.39
CA VAL A 867 -17.93 -6.28 -33.74
C VAL A 867 -18.90 -6.72 -34.84
N GLU A 868 -18.65 -6.31 -36.07
CA GLU A 868 -19.33 -6.92 -37.23
C GLU A 868 -18.99 -8.41 -37.31
N CYS A 869 -20.01 -9.28 -37.34
CA CYS A 869 -19.84 -10.74 -37.30
C CYS A 869 -18.99 -11.26 -38.47
N SER A 870 -17.70 -11.52 -38.21
CA SER A 870 -16.74 -12.04 -39.18
C SER A 870 -16.53 -13.56 -39.07
N GLY A 871 -16.94 -14.15 -37.95
CA GLY A 871 -16.93 -15.59 -37.71
C GLY A 871 -15.60 -16.16 -37.18
N THR A 872 -14.64 -15.30 -36.79
CA THR A 872 -13.34 -15.66 -36.17
C THR A 872 -13.50 -16.45 -34.86
N ALA A 873 -12.45 -17.13 -34.40
CA ALA A 873 -12.48 -17.83 -33.10
C ALA A 873 -12.79 -16.90 -31.91
N ASN A 874 -12.40 -15.62 -31.99
CA ASN A 874 -12.72 -14.57 -31.03
C ASN A 874 -14.22 -14.29 -30.86
N GLU A 875 -15.05 -14.68 -31.83
CA GLU A 875 -16.52 -14.56 -31.78
C GLU A 875 -17.21 -15.87 -31.33
N LYS A 876 -16.48 -16.83 -30.74
CA LYS A 876 -17.00 -18.16 -30.40
C LYS A 876 -17.13 -18.37 -28.90
N PHE A 877 -18.28 -18.91 -28.52
CA PHE A 877 -18.63 -19.26 -27.16
C PHE A 877 -19.26 -20.65 -27.08
N ASP A 878 -19.01 -21.31 -25.97
CA ASP A 878 -19.68 -22.54 -25.53
C ASP A 878 -20.71 -22.19 -24.44
N ILE A 879 -21.83 -22.91 -24.45
CA ILE A 879 -22.93 -22.74 -23.49
C ILE A 879 -22.99 -24.01 -22.62
N VAL A 880 -22.43 -23.93 -21.41
CA VAL A 880 -22.30 -25.05 -20.47
C VAL A 880 -23.48 -25.07 -19.51
N THR A 881 -24.37 -26.06 -19.65
CA THR A 881 -25.60 -26.22 -18.84
C THR A 881 -25.42 -27.13 -17.64
N SER A 882 -24.31 -27.85 -17.53
CA SER A 882 -23.85 -28.47 -16.28
C SER A 882 -22.36 -28.84 -16.37
N GLY A 883 -21.66 -28.96 -15.24
CA GLY A 883 -20.24 -29.33 -15.18
C GLY A 883 -19.66 -29.17 -13.77
N ARG A 884 -18.34 -29.34 -13.61
CA ARG A 884 -17.62 -29.06 -12.35
C ARG A 884 -17.80 -27.61 -11.88
N HIS A 885 -18.06 -26.70 -12.81
CA HIS A 885 -18.24 -25.26 -12.55
C HIS A 885 -19.69 -24.79 -12.71
N ASN A 886 -20.64 -25.67 -13.03
CA ASN A 886 -22.07 -25.36 -13.07
C ASN A 886 -22.91 -26.53 -12.55
N ASP A 887 -23.40 -26.42 -11.32
CA ASP A 887 -24.33 -27.34 -10.68
C ASP A 887 -25.72 -26.71 -10.44
N ALA A 888 -25.93 -25.46 -10.87
CA ALA A 888 -27.17 -24.72 -10.66
C ALA A 888 -28.21 -25.02 -11.75
N ALA A 889 -29.38 -25.50 -11.32
CA ALA A 889 -30.51 -25.81 -12.20
C ALA A 889 -30.97 -24.58 -13.02
N ASP A 890 -31.45 -24.84 -14.24
CA ASP A 890 -31.96 -23.85 -15.20
C ASP A 890 -30.98 -22.69 -15.52
N SER A 891 -29.67 -22.92 -15.34
CA SER A 891 -28.61 -21.94 -15.58
C SER A 891 -27.59 -22.42 -16.63
N ALA A 892 -26.85 -21.48 -17.22
CA ALA A 892 -25.77 -21.79 -18.15
C ALA A 892 -24.58 -20.83 -18.00
N LEU A 893 -23.37 -21.38 -18.02
CA LEU A 893 -22.15 -20.58 -18.19
C LEU A 893 -21.91 -20.31 -19.67
N VAL A 894 -21.59 -19.06 -19.98
CA VAL A 894 -21.12 -18.63 -21.31
C VAL A 894 -19.61 -18.54 -21.27
N VAL A 895 -18.92 -19.46 -21.94
CA VAL A 895 -17.46 -19.61 -21.91
C VAL A 895 -16.90 -19.29 -23.30
N SER A 896 -15.84 -18.47 -23.41
CA SER A 896 -15.21 -18.25 -24.72
C SER A 896 -14.55 -19.54 -25.22
N SER A 897 -14.73 -19.89 -26.50
CA SER A 897 -14.11 -21.10 -27.09
C SER A 897 -12.62 -20.90 -27.43
N LEU A 898 -11.99 -19.79 -27.04
CA LEU A 898 -10.56 -19.48 -27.21
C LEU A 898 -9.65 -20.04 -26.11
N CYS A 899 -10.21 -20.37 -24.94
CA CYS A 899 -9.49 -20.74 -23.72
C CYS A 899 -9.88 -22.16 -23.26
#